data_AF-A0A1X2FKL2-F1
#
_entry.id   AF-A0A1X2FKL2-F1
#
_cell.length_a   1.000
_cell.length_b   1.000
_cell.length_c   1.000
_cell.angle_alpha   90.00
_cell.angle_beta   90.00
_cell.angle_gamma   90.00
#
_symmetry.space_group_name_H-M   'P 1'
#
loop_
_entity.id
_entity.type
_entity.pdbx_description
1 polymer ?
#
loop_
_entity_poly.entity_id
_entity_poly.type
_entity_poly.pdbx_seq_one_letter_code
_entity_poly.pdbx_strand_id
1 'polypeptide(L)'
;MQTAYSAQVLDPTRPGDNAILDQLRADPDIDFLDDHDAQLESLRALRPAPTDELLGEGRRWAYYPWRRAVVAVLGPRGFQALRLDRNRNNITAAEQTKLSRLTIGVAGLSVGHVIAHTLAAQGLCGKLRLADFDHLELSNLNRVPATVFDLGVNKAVVAARRIAELDPYLPVEVLDAGLNAETLDDFVKGLDIAIEECDSLEVKARLRVAARDLQIPVLMATSDRGIIDVERFDRDPGRPILHGLLGQLDIDLLPGMTSREKIPHVLRHLEAERLSPSTAASLIEIDRTLSTWPQLASDVIIGAAAIAEAVRRIGLGEELRSGRSRIDVNWALGQIHEPDMAHRYETTLDEPNTPQALNGDPLERLATAAMRAPSGGNTQPWQIQITEDSITVGIDPQHTSTMDIEFRGSAVAIGAALLNIKIAAAEHHVLGPVTITDAGSAPLQATMRTATGGTDSTLARLYKPMLDRESNRHHGTPKPLDDATITRLTDTAEQHGARLRLLTQRDDIAQAATILAAADRVRFLTPHLHREMISELRWPGDPDPDTGIDVRSLEFDPGEMAVLDVLRRPDVMAHLAEWGAGSALGDDMRDRVLASSALAVVTVAGNDLRAYATGGSAVEAVWIAAQQQGFGVQPVSPVFLYAHTTAELEELSTTFAAELGELQSEFNDLTKLQPGESIALILRLAVAPPASLPSRRNITRIQTSATAKPHPLSRGPW
;
A
#
# COMPACT_ATOMS: atom_id res chain seq x y z
N MET A 1 -32.26 -40.27 20.23
CA MET A 1 -31.18 -40.17 19.22
C MET A 1 -30.57 -38.79 19.41
N GLN A 2 -29.27 -38.71 19.70
CA GLN A 2 -28.56 -37.43 19.72
C GLN A 2 -28.67 -36.84 18.31
N THR A 3 -29.25 -35.64 18.17
CA THR A 3 -29.48 -35.03 16.87
C THR A 3 -28.13 -34.72 16.23
N ALA A 4 -27.68 -35.50 15.24
CA ALA A 4 -26.37 -35.30 14.62
C ALA A 4 -26.22 -33.85 14.09
N TYR A 5 -25.10 -33.22 14.45
CA TYR A 5 -24.82 -31.80 14.19
C TYR A 5 -23.40 -31.52 13.68
N SER A 6 -22.55 -32.55 13.56
CA SER A 6 -21.20 -32.46 13.02
C SER A 6 -21.05 -33.32 11.76
N ALA A 7 -20.17 -32.89 10.85
CA ALA A 7 -19.76 -33.73 9.73
C ALA A 7 -18.84 -34.85 10.22
N GLN A 8 -19.01 -36.06 9.70
CA GLN A 8 -18.06 -37.14 9.89
C GLN A 8 -17.04 -37.10 8.74
N VAL A 9 -15.82 -36.64 9.02
CA VAL A 9 -14.74 -36.59 8.04
C VAL A 9 -14.01 -37.92 8.00
N LEU A 10 -14.01 -38.56 6.83
CA LEU A 10 -13.50 -39.91 6.58
C LEU A 10 -12.26 -39.84 5.68
N ASP A 11 -11.18 -40.47 6.11
CA ASP A 11 -9.95 -40.61 5.35
C ASP A 11 -9.91 -41.97 4.63
N PRO A 12 -10.03 -42.03 3.29
CA PRO A 12 -10.10 -43.29 2.56
C PRO A 12 -8.82 -44.14 2.68
N THR A 13 -7.70 -43.57 3.17
CA THR A 13 -6.47 -44.32 3.43
C THR A 13 -6.54 -45.12 4.74
N ARG A 14 -7.50 -44.83 5.62
CA ARG A 14 -7.70 -45.54 6.88
C ARG A 14 -8.71 -46.67 6.69
N PRO A 15 -8.37 -47.93 7.03
CA PRO A 15 -9.27 -49.07 6.81
C PRO A 15 -10.65 -48.94 7.48
N GLY A 16 -10.71 -48.34 8.67
CA GLY A 16 -11.97 -48.11 9.39
C GLY A 16 -12.89 -47.12 8.67
N ASP A 17 -12.34 -45.99 8.22
CA ASP A 17 -13.08 -44.97 7.50
C ASP A 17 -13.53 -45.47 6.13
N ASN A 18 -12.69 -46.27 5.44
CA ASN A 18 -13.07 -46.88 4.17
C ASN A 18 -14.22 -47.88 4.32
N ALA A 19 -14.25 -48.67 5.39
CA ALA A 19 -15.38 -49.57 5.68
C ALA A 19 -16.69 -48.78 5.92
N ILE A 20 -16.61 -47.60 6.57
CA ILE A 20 -17.77 -46.71 6.74
C ILE A 20 -18.20 -46.14 5.39
N LEU A 21 -17.26 -45.71 4.54
CA LEU A 21 -17.58 -45.23 3.18
C LEU A 21 -18.28 -46.31 2.34
N ASP A 22 -17.82 -47.56 2.42
CA ASP A 22 -18.46 -48.67 1.71
C ASP A 22 -19.89 -48.94 2.22
N GLN A 23 -20.13 -48.80 3.53
CA GLN A 23 -21.48 -48.87 4.10
C GLN A 23 -22.37 -47.72 3.62
N LEU A 24 -21.85 -46.48 3.60
CA LEU A 24 -22.60 -45.30 3.14
C LEU A 24 -22.92 -45.39 1.65
N ARG A 25 -22.01 -45.91 0.81
CA ARG A 25 -22.25 -46.14 -0.62
C ARG A 25 -23.30 -47.21 -0.90
N ALA A 26 -23.49 -48.13 0.03
CA ALA A 26 -24.49 -49.19 -0.11
C ALA A 26 -25.92 -48.71 0.21
N ASP A 27 -26.08 -47.56 0.88
CA ASP A 27 -27.37 -46.94 1.15
C ASP A 27 -27.81 -46.09 -0.07
N PRO A 28 -28.85 -46.48 -0.82
CA PRO A 28 -29.28 -45.77 -2.04
C PRO A 28 -29.90 -44.39 -1.75
N ASP A 29 -30.23 -44.11 -0.49
CA ASP A 29 -30.81 -42.84 -0.06
C ASP A 29 -29.71 -41.86 0.42
N ILE A 30 -28.42 -42.14 0.15
CA ILE A 30 -27.28 -41.26 0.44
C ILE A 30 -26.64 -40.76 -0.85
N ASP A 31 -26.61 -39.43 -1.03
CA ASP A 31 -25.99 -38.79 -2.18
C ASP A 31 -24.46 -38.73 -2.03
N PHE A 32 -23.72 -39.08 -3.08
CA PHE A 32 -22.26 -38.89 -3.15
C PHE A 32 -21.93 -37.79 -4.16
N LEU A 33 -21.28 -36.73 -3.68
CA LEU A 33 -20.87 -35.57 -4.47
C LEU A 33 -19.35 -35.53 -4.52
N ASP A 34 -18.75 -35.70 -5.70
CA ASP A 34 -17.29 -35.66 -5.90
C ASP A 34 -16.92 -34.59 -6.93
N ASP A 35 -16.41 -33.47 -6.43
CA ASP A 35 -15.81 -32.40 -7.24
C ASP A 35 -14.37 -32.08 -6.76
N HIS A 36 -13.69 -33.10 -6.22
CA HIS A 36 -12.37 -32.92 -5.62
C HIS A 36 -11.32 -32.41 -6.62
N ASP A 37 -11.38 -32.88 -7.86
CA ASP A 37 -10.37 -32.52 -8.87
C ASP A 37 -10.44 -31.03 -9.27
N ALA A 38 -11.65 -30.45 -9.35
CA ALA A 38 -11.83 -29.02 -9.58
C ALA A 38 -11.38 -28.18 -8.37
N GLN A 39 -11.59 -28.67 -7.15
CA GLN A 39 -11.04 -28.03 -5.94
C GLN A 39 -9.51 -28.04 -5.96
N LEU A 40 -8.88 -29.15 -6.37
CA LEU A 40 -7.42 -29.25 -6.45
C LEU A 40 -6.84 -28.37 -7.57
N GLU A 41 -7.52 -28.23 -8.70
CA GLU A 41 -7.15 -27.26 -9.74
C GLU A 41 -7.21 -25.82 -9.22
N SER A 42 -8.27 -25.47 -8.49
CA SER A 42 -8.40 -24.16 -7.86
C SER A 42 -7.29 -23.91 -6.83
N LEU A 43 -6.91 -24.93 -6.06
CA LEU A 43 -5.76 -24.85 -5.14
C LEU A 43 -4.44 -24.60 -5.89
N ARG A 44 -4.20 -25.29 -7.02
CA ARG A 44 -3.00 -25.06 -7.87
C ARG A 44 -2.96 -23.65 -8.47
N ALA A 45 -4.11 -23.02 -8.66
CA ALA A 45 -4.22 -21.67 -9.22
C ALA A 45 -3.84 -20.56 -8.21
N LEU A 46 -3.69 -20.88 -6.92
CA LEU A 46 -3.29 -19.88 -5.91
C LEU A 46 -1.92 -19.25 -6.24
N ARG A 47 -1.72 -18.02 -5.74
CA ARG A 47 -0.49 -17.24 -5.94
C ARG A 47 -0.02 -16.65 -4.61
N PRO A 48 1.21 -16.95 -4.14
CA PRO A 48 2.19 -17.83 -4.76
C PRO A 48 1.70 -19.28 -4.89
N ALA A 49 2.30 -20.03 -5.81
CA ALA A 49 1.92 -21.42 -6.03
C ALA A 49 2.10 -22.22 -4.71
N PRO A 50 1.11 -23.05 -4.32
CA PRO A 50 1.25 -23.87 -3.11
C PRO A 50 2.39 -24.88 -3.22
N THR A 51 2.90 -25.34 -2.07
CA THR A 51 3.94 -26.36 -2.01
C THR A 51 3.43 -27.73 -2.45
N ASP A 52 4.33 -28.59 -2.95
CA ASP A 52 3.99 -29.97 -3.33
C ASP A 52 3.43 -30.78 -2.15
N GLU A 53 3.87 -30.48 -0.93
CA GLU A 53 3.33 -31.09 0.29
C GLU A 53 1.84 -30.77 0.47
N LEU A 54 1.43 -29.52 0.21
CA LEU A 54 0.02 -29.11 0.33
C LEU A 54 -0.83 -29.70 -0.79
N LEU A 55 -0.30 -29.71 -2.02
CA LEU A 55 -0.98 -30.30 -3.18
C LEU A 55 -1.09 -31.83 -3.09
N GLY A 56 -0.16 -32.47 -2.36
CA GLY A 56 -0.15 -33.91 -2.12
C GLY A 56 -1.08 -34.36 -0.98
N GLU A 57 -1.73 -33.44 -0.27
CA GLU A 57 -2.67 -33.80 0.79
C GLU A 57 -3.88 -34.55 0.18
N GLY A 58 -4.03 -35.82 0.55
CA GLY A 58 -5.05 -36.69 -0.04
C GLY A 58 -6.47 -36.20 0.23
N ARG A 59 -7.42 -36.59 -0.63
CA ARG A 59 -8.85 -36.30 -0.49
C ARG A 59 -9.41 -36.77 0.86
N ARG A 60 -10.46 -36.10 1.34
CA ARG A 60 -11.31 -36.56 2.44
C ARG A 60 -12.76 -36.65 1.97
N TRP A 61 -13.57 -37.41 2.69
CA TRP A 61 -15.01 -37.50 2.46
C TRP A 61 -15.74 -37.02 3.70
N ALA A 62 -16.49 -35.93 3.59
CA ALA A 62 -17.32 -35.41 4.68
C ALA A 62 -18.74 -35.95 4.57
N TYR A 63 -19.18 -36.78 5.51
CA TYR A 63 -20.56 -37.24 5.59
C TYR A 63 -21.40 -36.34 6.48
N TYR A 64 -22.55 -35.90 5.96
CA TYR A 64 -23.52 -35.02 6.61
C TYR A 64 -24.83 -35.77 6.86
N PRO A 65 -25.04 -36.37 8.05
CA PRO A 65 -26.18 -37.23 8.31
C PRO A 65 -27.54 -36.57 8.11
N TRP A 66 -27.67 -35.27 8.41
CA TRP A 66 -28.92 -34.52 8.24
C TRP A 66 -29.22 -34.15 6.78
N ARG A 67 -28.23 -34.19 5.90
CA ARG A 67 -28.41 -34.05 4.45
C ARG A 67 -28.50 -35.39 3.74
N ARG A 68 -28.12 -36.48 4.41
CA ARG A 68 -27.90 -37.79 3.79
C ARG A 68 -26.96 -37.66 2.58
N ALA A 69 -25.85 -36.93 2.74
CA ALA A 69 -24.91 -36.67 1.66
C ALA A 69 -23.46 -36.82 2.12
N VAL A 70 -22.61 -37.35 1.23
CA VAL A 70 -21.17 -37.49 1.40
C VAL A 70 -20.48 -36.66 0.32
N VAL A 71 -19.61 -35.74 0.73
CA VAL A 71 -18.95 -34.78 -0.17
C VAL A 71 -17.45 -35.00 -0.17
N ALA A 72 -16.83 -35.11 -1.35
CA ALA A 72 -15.39 -35.10 -1.48
C ALA A 72 -14.85 -33.69 -1.25
N VAL A 73 -13.89 -33.56 -0.33
CA VAL A 73 -13.25 -32.29 0.02
C VAL A 73 -11.74 -32.44 -0.01
N LEU A 74 -11.02 -31.35 -0.27
CA LEU A 74 -9.57 -31.28 -0.05
C LEU A 74 -9.22 -31.69 1.39
N GLY A 75 -8.00 -32.15 1.59
CA GLY A 75 -7.46 -32.32 2.95
C GLY A 75 -7.50 -31.01 3.76
N PRO A 76 -7.41 -31.09 5.09
CA PRO A 76 -7.67 -29.95 5.99
C PRO A 76 -6.81 -28.72 5.68
N ARG A 77 -5.52 -28.89 5.35
CA ARG A 77 -4.64 -27.76 5.05
C ARG A 77 -4.97 -27.16 3.69
N GLY A 78 -5.16 -27.98 2.66
CA GLY A 78 -5.52 -27.54 1.32
C GLY A 78 -6.89 -26.86 1.27
N PHE A 79 -7.87 -27.40 2.01
CA PHE A 79 -9.21 -26.83 2.15
C PHE A 79 -9.16 -25.45 2.79
N GLN A 80 -8.45 -25.30 3.92
CA GLN A 80 -8.30 -24.01 4.60
C GLN A 80 -7.60 -22.98 3.71
N ALA A 81 -6.48 -23.37 3.07
CA ALA A 81 -5.72 -22.48 2.20
C ALA A 81 -6.56 -21.95 1.03
N LEU A 82 -7.29 -22.83 0.35
CA LEU A 82 -8.14 -22.44 -0.78
C LEU A 82 -9.34 -21.59 -0.33
N ARG A 83 -10.04 -22.01 0.73
CA ARG A 83 -11.25 -21.32 1.21
C ARG A 83 -10.96 -19.90 1.69
N LEU A 84 -9.78 -19.66 2.28
CA LEU A 84 -9.41 -18.40 2.91
C LEU A 84 -8.45 -17.54 2.07
N ASP A 85 -8.02 -17.98 0.89
CA ASP A 85 -7.05 -17.24 0.06
C ASP A 85 -7.49 -15.79 -0.25
N ARG A 86 -8.79 -15.59 -0.50
CA ARG A 86 -9.33 -14.26 -0.79
C ARG A 86 -9.35 -13.31 0.40
N ASN A 87 -9.05 -13.81 1.61
CA ASN A 87 -8.92 -13.00 2.81
C ASN A 87 -7.47 -12.57 3.06
N ARG A 88 -6.47 -13.21 2.43
CA ARG A 88 -5.08 -13.26 2.90
C ARG A 88 -4.33 -11.93 3.08
N ASN A 89 -4.82 -10.83 2.49
CA ASN A 89 -4.22 -9.50 2.68
C ASN A 89 -5.03 -8.61 3.63
N ASN A 90 -6.28 -8.98 3.93
CA ASN A 90 -7.10 -8.37 4.97
C ASN A 90 -6.95 -9.10 6.31
N ILE A 91 -6.63 -10.39 6.25
CA ILE A 91 -6.24 -11.26 7.37
C ILE A 91 -5.08 -12.10 6.85
N THR A 92 -3.85 -11.72 7.20
CA THR A 92 -2.63 -12.41 6.77
C THR A 92 -2.62 -13.86 7.22
N ALA A 93 -1.89 -14.73 6.51
CA ALA A 93 -1.76 -16.13 6.89
C ALA A 93 -1.22 -16.30 8.33
N ALA A 94 -0.36 -15.39 8.78
CA ALA A 94 0.15 -15.35 10.15
C ALA A 94 -0.95 -14.97 11.16
N GLU A 95 -1.78 -13.97 10.85
CA GLU A 95 -2.93 -13.59 11.66
C GLU A 95 -3.97 -14.70 11.71
N GLN A 96 -4.29 -15.31 10.56
CA GLN A 96 -5.21 -16.45 10.46
C GLN A 96 -4.74 -17.61 11.35
N THR A 97 -3.42 -17.90 11.36
CA THR A 97 -2.84 -18.93 12.22
C THR A 97 -3.04 -18.61 13.71
N LYS A 98 -2.89 -17.35 14.12
CA LYS A 98 -3.15 -16.93 15.51
C LYS A 98 -4.63 -17.09 15.87
N LEU A 99 -5.51 -16.59 15.01
CA LEU A 99 -6.96 -16.61 15.20
C LEU A 99 -7.52 -18.04 15.23
N SER A 100 -6.96 -18.95 14.42
CA SER A 100 -7.34 -20.37 14.40
C SER A 100 -7.05 -21.13 15.70
N ARG A 101 -6.43 -20.50 16.71
CA ARG A 101 -6.20 -21.09 18.03
C ARG A 101 -7.30 -20.74 19.03
N LEU A 102 -8.14 -19.76 18.71
CA LEU A 102 -9.16 -19.27 19.62
C LEU A 102 -10.28 -20.30 19.81
N THR A 103 -10.70 -20.46 21.06
CA THR A 103 -11.93 -21.13 21.47
C THR A 103 -12.96 -20.09 21.84
N ILE A 104 -14.03 -19.99 21.07
CA ILE A 104 -15.07 -18.96 21.25
C ILE A 104 -16.38 -19.61 21.68
N GLY A 105 -16.99 -19.07 22.74
CA GLY A 105 -18.32 -19.49 23.19
C GLY A 105 -19.38 -18.50 22.72
N VAL A 106 -20.49 -18.99 22.19
CA VAL A 106 -21.66 -18.20 21.80
C VAL A 106 -22.88 -18.70 22.57
N ALA A 107 -23.42 -17.84 23.44
CA ALA A 107 -24.61 -18.12 24.23
C ALA A 107 -25.81 -17.37 23.64
N GLY A 108 -26.86 -18.10 23.25
CA GLY A 108 -28.01 -17.57 22.51
C GLY A 108 -27.77 -17.60 20.99
N LEU A 109 -28.53 -18.42 20.27
CA LEU A 109 -28.33 -18.76 18.86
C LEU A 109 -29.50 -18.26 17.98
N SER A 110 -30.16 -17.19 18.40
CA SER A 110 -30.90 -16.32 17.48
C SER A 110 -29.90 -15.40 16.76
N VAL A 111 -29.55 -14.26 17.35
CA VAL A 111 -28.51 -13.35 16.81
C VAL A 111 -27.14 -14.04 16.78
N GLY A 112 -26.81 -14.80 17.81
CA GLY A 112 -25.53 -15.53 17.89
C GLY A 112 -25.29 -16.53 16.76
N HIS A 113 -26.34 -17.00 16.07
CA HIS A 113 -26.17 -17.89 14.91
C HIS A 113 -25.36 -17.21 13.80
N VAL A 114 -25.76 -16.01 13.37
CA VAL A 114 -25.06 -15.31 12.28
C VAL A 114 -23.66 -14.90 12.71
N ILE A 115 -23.45 -14.61 14.01
CA ILE A 115 -22.14 -14.31 14.57
C ILE A 115 -21.25 -15.56 14.45
N ALA A 116 -21.67 -16.70 15.00
CA ALA A 116 -20.91 -17.95 14.95
C ALA A 116 -20.58 -18.37 13.51
N HIS A 117 -21.55 -18.25 12.60
CA HIS A 117 -21.35 -18.53 11.18
C HIS A 117 -20.35 -17.56 10.52
N THR A 118 -20.40 -16.26 10.84
CA THR A 118 -19.45 -15.26 10.32
C THR A 118 -18.03 -15.53 10.80
N LEU A 119 -17.86 -15.87 12.08
CA LEU A 119 -16.56 -16.26 12.63
C LEU A 119 -15.98 -17.49 11.92
N ALA A 120 -16.80 -18.51 11.66
CA ALA A 120 -16.38 -19.70 10.91
C ALA A 120 -16.04 -19.37 9.44
N ALA A 121 -16.84 -18.53 8.78
CA ALA A 121 -16.63 -18.11 7.39
C ALA A 121 -15.31 -17.37 7.19
N GLN A 122 -14.91 -16.55 8.16
CA GLN A 122 -13.64 -15.84 8.14
C GLN A 122 -12.48 -16.64 8.78
N GLY A 123 -12.74 -17.83 9.32
CA GLY A 123 -11.74 -18.68 9.97
C GLY A 123 -11.18 -18.09 11.28
N LEU A 124 -11.96 -17.27 11.98
CA LEU A 124 -11.52 -16.48 13.14
C LEU A 124 -11.37 -17.28 14.45
N CYS A 125 -11.59 -18.60 14.42
CA CYS A 125 -11.46 -19.47 15.58
C CYS A 125 -11.10 -20.89 15.15
N GLY A 126 -10.52 -21.64 16.08
CA GLY A 126 -10.26 -23.08 15.93
C GLY A 126 -11.29 -23.96 16.60
N LYS A 127 -12.19 -23.38 17.39
CA LYS A 127 -13.24 -24.11 18.10
C LYS A 127 -14.39 -23.19 18.48
N LEU A 128 -15.62 -23.69 18.34
CA LEU A 128 -16.84 -23.02 18.81
C LEU A 128 -17.55 -23.85 19.88
N ARG A 129 -18.09 -23.18 20.90
CA ARG A 129 -19.08 -23.73 21.82
C ARG A 129 -20.39 -22.96 21.69
N LEU A 130 -21.49 -23.64 21.42
CA LEU A 130 -22.79 -23.04 21.17
C LEU A 130 -23.78 -23.49 22.25
N ALA A 131 -24.46 -22.55 22.90
CA ALA A 131 -25.45 -22.86 23.94
C ALA A 131 -26.79 -22.18 23.66
N ASP A 132 -27.84 -22.97 23.44
CA ASP A 132 -29.23 -22.52 23.29
C ASP A 132 -30.17 -23.66 23.66
N PHE A 133 -31.25 -23.35 24.39
CA PHE A 133 -32.26 -24.34 24.80
C PHE A 133 -33.51 -24.35 23.89
N ASP A 134 -33.68 -23.32 23.05
CA ASP A 134 -34.85 -23.16 22.21
C ASP A 134 -34.78 -24.02 20.95
N HIS A 135 -35.96 -24.37 20.45
CA HIS A 135 -36.13 -24.94 19.12
C HIS A 135 -36.45 -23.84 18.12
N LEU A 136 -36.11 -24.06 16.86
CA LEU A 136 -36.36 -23.11 15.79
C LEU A 136 -37.86 -23.02 15.49
N GLU A 137 -38.39 -21.80 15.52
CA GLU A 137 -39.77 -21.48 15.17
C GLU A 137 -39.85 -20.67 13.86
N LEU A 138 -41.03 -20.68 13.22
CA LEU A 138 -41.29 -19.91 12.01
C LEU A 138 -41.03 -18.41 12.20
N SER A 139 -41.35 -17.89 13.39
CA SER A 139 -41.11 -16.49 13.78
C SER A 139 -39.63 -16.10 13.81
N ASN A 140 -38.71 -17.08 13.83
CA ASN A 140 -37.26 -16.84 13.86
C ASN A 140 -36.64 -16.73 12.46
N LEU A 141 -37.30 -17.28 11.43
CA LEU A 141 -36.78 -17.31 10.05
C LEU A 141 -36.63 -15.93 9.41
N ASN A 142 -37.14 -14.87 10.05
CA ASN A 142 -36.94 -13.50 9.60
C ASN A 142 -35.50 -13.00 9.80
N ARG A 143 -34.70 -13.64 10.66
CA ARG A 143 -33.36 -13.16 11.08
C ARG A 143 -32.34 -14.26 11.40
N VAL A 144 -32.79 -15.47 11.73
CA VAL A 144 -31.90 -16.61 11.96
C VAL A 144 -31.58 -17.26 10.61
N PRO A 145 -30.31 -17.48 10.25
CA PRO A 145 -29.89 -18.16 9.02
C PRO A 145 -30.29 -19.66 8.95
N ALA A 146 -31.58 -19.94 8.92
CA ALA A 146 -32.16 -21.27 8.89
C ALA A 146 -33.29 -21.37 7.85
N THR A 147 -33.81 -22.57 7.62
CA THR A 147 -34.84 -22.84 6.62
C THR A 147 -36.08 -23.48 7.24
N VAL A 148 -37.16 -23.58 6.45
CA VAL A 148 -38.39 -24.28 6.88
C VAL A 148 -38.16 -25.77 7.19
N PHE A 149 -37.06 -26.36 6.71
CA PHE A 149 -36.67 -27.74 7.03
C PHE A 149 -36.07 -27.90 8.43
N ASP A 150 -35.70 -26.79 9.07
CA ASP A 150 -35.06 -26.76 10.38
C ASP A 150 -36.05 -26.53 11.54
N LEU A 151 -37.34 -26.36 11.24
CA LEU A 151 -38.38 -26.12 12.25
C LEU A 151 -38.45 -27.27 13.25
N GLY A 152 -38.51 -26.92 14.54
CA GLY A 152 -38.53 -27.91 15.62
C GLY A 152 -37.17 -28.55 15.92
N VAL A 153 -36.08 -28.11 15.29
CA VAL A 153 -34.71 -28.48 15.65
C VAL A 153 -34.12 -27.43 16.59
N ASN A 154 -33.32 -27.85 17.58
CA ASN A 154 -32.64 -26.93 18.51
C ASN A 154 -31.78 -25.90 17.75
N LYS A 155 -31.84 -24.62 18.16
CA LYS A 155 -31.16 -23.51 17.46
C LYS A 155 -29.64 -23.68 17.38
N ALA A 156 -28.99 -24.17 18.44
CA ALA A 156 -27.56 -24.42 18.45
C ALA A 156 -27.16 -25.60 17.54
N VAL A 157 -28.01 -26.62 17.44
CA VAL A 157 -27.84 -27.70 16.46
C VAL A 157 -27.92 -27.18 15.03
N VAL A 158 -28.90 -26.32 14.70
CA VAL A 158 -29.02 -25.74 13.35
C VAL A 158 -27.80 -24.91 12.99
N ALA A 159 -27.30 -24.08 13.92
CA ALA A 159 -26.07 -23.32 13.74
C ALA A 159 -24.84 -24.22 13.51
N ALA A 160 -24.66 -25.26 14.33
CA ALA A 160 -23.56 -26.22 14.18
C ALA A 160 -23.58 -26.94 12.83
N ARG A 161 -24.76 -27.37 12.36
CA ARG A 161 -24.93 -27.97 11.03
C ARG A 161 -24.51 -27.01 9.92
N ARG A 162 -24.94 -25.75 10.01
CA ARG A 162 -24.61 -24.74 9.01
C ARG A 162 -23.11 -24.44 8.96
N ILE A 163 -22.46 -24.42 10.12
CA ILE A 163 -21.02 -24.27 10.23
C ILE A 163 -20.29 -25.49 9.65
N ALA A 164 -20.75 -26.71 9.92
CA ALA A 164 -20.13 -27.92 9.37
C ALA A 164 -20.27 -28.02 7.84
N GLU A 165 -21.38 -27.52 7.27
CA GLU A 165 -21.58 -27.40 5.81
C GLU A 165 -20.62 -26.40 5.16
N LEU A 166 -20.10 -25.43 5.94
CA LEU A 166 -19.14 -24.42 5.50
C LEU A 166 -17.69 -24.87 5.72
N ASP A 167 -17.40 -25.47 6.87
CA ASP A 167 -16.08 -25.96 7.27
C ASP A 167 -16.23 -27.28 8.04
N PRO A 168 -16.08 -28.44 7.37
CA PRO A 168 -16.24 -29.74 8.01
C PRO A 168 -15.13 -30.06 9.03
N TYR A 169 -14.06 -29.26 9.07
CA TYR A 169 -12.92 -29.46 9.96
C TYR A 169 -13.02 -28.63 11.24
N LEU A 170 -13.91 -27.63 11.31
CA LEU A 170 -14.07 -26.78 12.49
C LEU A 170 -14.81 -27.53 13.61
N PRO A 171 -14.19 -27.77 14.78
CA PRO A 171 -14.85 -28.37 15.93
C PRO A 171 -15.92 -27.45 16.52
N VAL A 172 -17.15 -27.96 16.62
CA VAL A 172 -18.28 -27.28 17.26
C VAL A 172 -18.88 -28.16 18.36
N GLU A 173 -18.93 -27.64 19.58
CA GLU A 173 -19.60 -28.26 20.72
C GLU A 173 -20.97 -27.61 20.94
N VAL A 174 -22.01 -28.42 21.11
CA VAL A 174 -23.39 -27.95 21.31
C VAL A 174 -23.86 -28.30 22.73
N LEU A 175 -24.34 -27.30 23.44
CA LEU A 175 -25.06 -27.42 24.70
C LEU A 175 -26.54 -27.07 24.45
N ASP A 176 -27.33 -28.09 24.15
CA ASP A 176 -28.75 -27.99 23.78
C ASP A 176 -29.70 -27.74 24.95
N ALA A 177 -29.21 -27.86 26.19
CA ALA A 177 -29.93 -27.46 27.40
C ALA A 177 -29.81 -25.95 27.72
N GLY A 178 -29.05 -25.20 26.92
CA GLY A 178 -28.73 -23.80 27.18
C GLY A 178 -27.88 -23.60 28.45
N LEU A 179 -27.77 -22.35 28.91
CA LEU A 179 -27.00 -22.00 30.11
C LEU A 179 -27.89 -21.92 31.35
N ASN A 180 -27.45 -22.58 32.42
CA ASN A 180 -28.04 -22.52 33.75
C ASN A 180 -26.93 -22.53 34.82
N ALA A 181 -27.30 -22.48 36.10
CA ALA A 181 -26.33 -22.42 37.20
C ALA A 181 -25.36 -23.62 37.25
N GLU A 182 -25.74 -24.78 36.70
CA GLU A 182 -24.91 -25.99 36.71
C GLU A 182 -23.96 -26.09 35.50
N THR A 183 -24.30 -25.41 34.40
CA THR A 183 -23.59 -25.55 33.10
C THR A 183 -22.77 -24.33 32.71
N LEU A 184 -23.04 -23.18 33.33
CA LEU A 184 -22.43 -21.90 32.98
C LEU A 184 -20.91 -21.89 33.18
N ASP A 185 -20.43 -22.38 34.32
CA ASP A 185 -18.99 -22.40 34.63
C ASP A 185 -18.21 -23.28 33.64
N ASP A 186 -18.73 -24.47 33.33
CA ASP A 186 -18.12 -25.38 32.38
C ASP A 186 -18.15 -24.84 30.95
N PHE A 187 -19.20 -24.11 30.57
CA PHE A 187 -19.27 -23.46 29.26
C PHE A 187 -18.18 -22.38 29.10
N VAL A 188 -18.03 -21.52 30.10
CA VAL A 188 -17.10 -20.38 30.08
C VAL A 188 -15.65 -20.83 30.27
N LYS A 189 -15.40 -21.90 31.02
CA LYS A 189 -14.06 -22.40 31.31
C LYS A 189 -13.27 -22.75 30.04
N GLY A 190 -12.14 -22.08 29.85
CA GLY A 190 -11.22 -22.31 28.73
C GLY A 190 -11.65 -21.66 27.42
N LEU A 191 -12.61 -20.74 27.44
CA LEU A 191 -12.85 -19.84 26.31
C LEU A 191 -11.78 -18.74 26.28
N ASP A 192 -11.42 -18.31 25.08
CA ASP A 192 -10.64 -17.09 24.87
C ASP A 192 -11.56 -15.86 24.78
N ILE A 193 -12.78 -16.04 24.25
CA ILE A 193 -13.79 -14.98 24.12
C ILE A 193 -15.18 -15.59 24.32
N ALA A 194 -16.03 -14.89 25.09
CA ALA A 194 -17.44 -15.21 25.21
C ALA A 194 -18.30 -14.18 24.45
N ILE A 195 -19.29 -14.67 23.71
CA ILE A 195 -20.26 -13.88 22.96
C ILE A 195 -21.63 -14.15 23.57
N GLU A 196 -22.31 -13.10 24.01
CA GLU A 196 -23.54 -13.18 24.79
C GLU A 196 -24.71 -12.54 24.03
N GLU A 197 -25.66 -13.36 23.61
CA GLU A 197 -26.82 -13.01 22.79
C GLU A 197 -28.12 -13.63 23.35
N CYS A 198 -28.18 -13.87 24.66
CA CYS A 198 -29.32 -14.43 25.38
C CYS A 198 -30.37 -13.36 25.70
N ASP A 199 -31.66 -13.68 25.64
CA ASP A 199 -32.73 -12.73 26.00
C ASP A 199 -32.88 -12.52 27.52
N SER A 200 -32.42 -13.47 28.33
CA SER A 200 -32.56 -13.43 29.79
C SER A 200 -31.49 -12.56 30.45
N LEU A 201 -31.93 -11.46 31.10
CA LEU A 201 -31.06 -10.57 31.88
C LEU A 201 -30.25 -11.32 32.96
N GLU A 202 -30.82 -12.38 33.55
CA GLU A 202 -30.13 -13.22 34.53
C GLU A 202 -28.92 -13.93 33.91
N VAL A 203 -29.13 -14.59 32.77
CA VAL A 203 -28.06 -15.29 32.04
C VAL A 203 -27.01 -14.30 31.56
N LYS A 204 -27.43 -13.13 31.04
CA LYS A 204 -26.52 -12.04 30.64
C LYS A 204 -25.58 -11.64 31.78
N ALA A 205 -26.12 -11.46 32.98
CA ALA A 205 -25.37 -11.01 34.14
C ALA A 205 -24.47 -12.12 34.71
N ARG A 206 -24.98 -13.35 34.85
CA ARG A 206 -24.21 -14.49 35.37
C ARG A 206 -23.06 -14.89 34.48
N LEU A 207 -23.26 -14.91 33.16
CA LEU A 207 -22.18 -15.18 32.20
C LEU A 207 -21.04 -14.18 32.37
N ARG A 208 -21.36 -12.89 32.57
CA ARG A 208 -20.35 -11.85 32.80
C ARG A 208 -19.65 -11.98 34.14
N VAL A 209 -20.34 -12.45 35.19
CA VAL A 209 -19.69 -12.76 36.48
C VAL A 209 -18.67 -13.88 36.29
N ALA A 210 -19.08 -15.01 35.72
CA ALA A 210 -18.16 -16.13 35.47
C ALA A 210 -17.01 -15.76 34.53
N ALA A 211 -17.30 -15.02 33.45
CA ALA A 211 -16.28 -14.54 32.53
C ALA A 211 -15.30 -13.58 33.22
N ARG A 212 -15.79 -12.65 34.05
CA ARG A 212 -14.92 -11.76 34.82
C ARG A 212 -14.01 -12.52 35.77
N ASP A 213 -14.57 -13.47 36.52
CA ASP A 213 -13.82 -14.25 37.50
C ASP A 213 -12.76 -15.14 36.84
N LEU A 214 -12.96 -15.51 35.56
CA LEU A 214 -11.99 -16.21 34.71
C LEU A 214 -11.19 -15.29 33.78
N GLN A 215 -11.37 -13.96 33.89
CA GLN A 215 -10.72 -12.94 33.06
C GLN A 215 -10.91 -13.15 31.55
N ILE A 216 -12.10 -13.56 31.14
CA ILE A 216 -12.48 -13.79 29.74
C ILE A 216 -13.23 -12.56 29.21
N PRO A 217 -12.84 -11.99 28.07
CA PRO A 217 -13.57 -10.90 27.46
C PRO A 217 -14.97 -11.32 27.00
N VAL A 218 -15.95 -10.44 27.17
CA VAL A 218 -17.34 -10.63 26.72
C VAL A 218 -17.68 -9.62 25.64
N LEU A 219 -18.28 -10.10 24.56
CA LEU A 219 -18.81 -9.31 23.45
C LEU A 219 -20.32 -9.53 23.33
N MET A 220 -21.06 -8.48 22.95
CA MET A 220 -22.51 -8.56 22.70
C MET A 220 -22.91 -7.53 21.66
N ALA A 221 -23.80 -7.92 20.75
CA ALA A 221 -24.48 -7.01 19.83
C ALA A 221 -25.96 -6.86 20.24
N THR A 222 -26.51 -5.66 20.06
CA THR A 222 -27.96 -5.42 20.18
C THR A 222 -28.45 -4.79 18.89
N SER A 223 -29.53 -5.33 18.33
CA SER A 223 -29.98 -4.96 16.98
C SER A 223 -30.41 -3.49 16.85
N ASP A 224 -31.00 -2.87 17.86
CA ASP A 224 -31.41 -1.46 17.75
C ASP A 224 -30.18 -0.53 17.62
N ARG A 225 -30.09 0.19 16.49
CA ARG A 225 -29.00 1.13 16.18
C ARG A 225 -27.58 0.54 16.27
N GLY A 226 -27.47 -0.78 16.07
CA GLY A 226 -26.18 -1.48 16.01
C GLY A 226 -25.33 -1.27 17.25
N ILE A 227 -25.91 -1.39 18.45
CA ILE A 227 -25.16 -1.26 19.72
C ILE A 227 -24.22 -2.45 19.87
N ILE A 228 -22.95 -2.19 20.18
CA ILE A 228 -21.92 -3.19 20.46
C ILE A 228 -21.34 -2.96 21.84
N ASP A 229 -21.41 -3.96 22.70
CA ASP A 229 -20.82 -3.98 24.04
C ASP A 229 -19.52 -4.79 24.03
N VAL A 230 -18.45 -4.20 24.57
CA VAL A 230 -17.14 -4.82 24.72
C VAL A 230 -16.73 -4.75 26.19
N GLU A 231 -16.52 -5.91 26.82
CA GLU A 231 -16.06 -6.01 28.20
C GLU A 231 -14.79 -6.84 28.28
N ARG A 232 -13.64 -6.16 28.28
CA ARG A 232 -12.29 -6.74 28.36
C ARG A 232 -11.93 -7.11 29.80
N PHE A 233 -12.61 -8.10 30.39
CA PHE A 233 -12.28 -8.57 31.74
C PHE A 233 -10.86 -9.16 31.84
N ASP A 234 -10.26 -9.55 30.71
CA ASP A 234 -8.85 -9.93 30.58
C ASP A 234 -7.88 -8.77 30.87
N ARG A 235 -8.30 -7.52 30.60
CA ARG A 235 -7.50 -6.30 30.82
C ARG A 235 -7.96 -5.47 32.03
N ASP A 236 -9.26 -5.49 32.31
CA ASP A 236 -9.89 -4.74 33.40
C ASP A 236 -10.82 -5.67 34.22
N PRO A 237 -10.25 -6.57 35.06
CA PRO A 237 -11.04 -7.53 35.84
C PRO A 237 -11.95 -6.87 36.88
N GLY A 238 -11.63 -5.63 37.28
CA GLY A 238 -12.42 -4.86 38.24
C GLY A 238 -13.65 -4.19 37.63
N ARG A 239 -13.85 -4.28 36.31
CA ARG A 239 -14.94 -3.62 35.61
C ARG A 239 -16.32 -4.09 36.12
N PRO A 240 -17.26 -3.18 36.38
CA PRO A 240 -18.65 -3.55 36.66
C PRO A 240 -19.30 -4.27 35.47
N ILE A 241 -20.08 -5.31 35.74
CA ILE A 241 -20.83 -6.04 34.70
C ILE A 241 -21.82 -5.13 33.97
N LEU A 242 -22.03 -5.37 32.67
CA LEU A 242 -22.88 -4.53 31.82
C LEU A 242 -22.53 -3.04 31.95
N HIS A 243 -21.23 -2.76 32.08
CA HIS A 243 -20.68 -1.41 32.25
C HIS A 243 -21.24 -0.63 33.46
N GLY A 244 -21.83 -1.31 34.44
CA GLY A 244 -22.48 -0.69 35.60
C GLY A 244 -23.88 -0.15 35.33
N LEU A 245 -24.46 -0.41 34.14
CA LEU A 245 -25.81 0.07 33.76
C LEU A 245 -26.92 -0.51 34.64
N LEU A 246 -26.67 -1.63 35.33
CA LEU A 246 -27.60 -2.21 36.30
C LEU A 246 -27.65 -1.47 37.64
N GLY A 247 -26.74 -0.52 37.89
CA GLY A 247 -26.61 0.19 39.17
C GLY A 247 -26.15 -0.73 40.30
N GLN A 248 -26.68 -0.53 41.51
CA GLN A 248 -26.36 -1.33 42.70
C GLN A 248 -27.16 -2.65 42.79
N LEU A 249 -27.65 -3.18 41.68
CA LEU A 249 -28.40 -4.43 41.69
C LEU A 249 -27.50 -5.59 42.11
N ASP A 250 -27.92 -6.33 43.14
CA ASP A 250 -27.36 -7.63 43.46
C ASP A 250 -27.84 -8.67 42.43
N ILE A 251 -26.89 -9.23 41.67
CA ILE A 251 -27.13 -10.18 40.59
C ILE A 251 -27.80 -11.45 41.11
N ASP A 252 -27.51 -11.83 42.35
CA ASP A 252 -28.04 -13.06 42.96
C ASP A 252 -29.54 -12.98 43.23
N LEU A 253 -30.13 -11.79 43.20
CA LEU A 253 -31.57 -11.58 43.34
C LEU A 253 -32.35 -11.71 42.02
N LEU A 254 -31.68 -11.66 40.86
CA LEU A 254 -32.32 -11.75 39.54
C LEU A 254 -33.22 -12.99 39.31
N PRO A 255 -32.88 -14.20 39.79
CA PRO A 255 -33.74 -15.38 39.62
C PRO A 255 -35.10 -15.23 40.31
N GLY A 256 -35.15 -14.52 41.44
CA GLY A 256 -36.37 -14.31 42.23
C GLY A 256 -37.25 -13.14 41.75
N MET A 257 -36.74 -12.29 40.85
CA MET A 257 -37.47 -11.12 40.35
C MET A 257 -38.52 -11.50 39.29
N THR A 258 -39.69 -10.89 39.38
CA THR A 258 -40.74 -10.93 38.36
C THR A 258 -40.33 -10.17 37.10
N SER A 259 -40.97 -10.45 35.96
CA SER A 259 -40.73 -9.71 34.70
C SER A 259 -40.90 -8.19 34.88
N ARG A 260 -41.90 -7.77 35.68
CA ARG A 260 -42.17 -6.36 35.95
C ARG A 260 -41.03 -5.68 36.73
N GLU A 261 -40.43 -6.40 37.66
CA GLU A 261 -39.29 -5.89 38.44
C GLU A 261 -38.00 -5.83 37.60
N LYS A 262 -37.87 -6.66 36.55
CA LYS A 262 -36.74 -6.64 35.62
C LYS A 262 -36.79 -5.48 34.61
N ILE A 263 -37.97 -4.95 34.27
CA ILE A 263 -38.15 -3.90 33.25
C ILE A 263 -37.21 -2.69 33.44
N PRO A 264 -37.10 -2.04 34.62
CA PRO A 264 -36.23 -0.87 34.79
C PRO A 264 -34.73 -1.17 34.56
N HIS A 265 -34.31 -2.42 34.75
CA HIS A 265 -32.94 -2.85 34.51
C HIS A 265 -32.68 -3.09 33.02
N VAL A 266 -33.62 -3.73 32.33
CA VAL A 266 -33.57 -3.91 30.87
C VAL A 266 -33.57 -2.56 30.16
N LEU A 267 -34.43 -1.62 30.54
CA LEU A 267 -34.49 -0.29 29.92
C LEU A 267 -33.21 0.54 30.14
N ARG A 268 -32.56 0.39 31.30
CA ARG A 268 -31.25 1.01 31.54
C ARG A 268 -30.15 0.37 30.70
N HIS A 269 -30.12 -0.96 30.62
CA HIS A 269 -29.19 -1.68 29.78
C HIS A 269 -29.33 -1.30 28.29
N LEU A 270 -30.56 -1.16 27.80
CA LEU A 270 -30.85 -0.72 26.43
C LEU A 270 -30.66 0.79 26.21
N GLU A 271 -30.37 1.57 27.27
CA GLU A 271 -30.36 3.04 27.24
C GLU A 271 -31.63 3.61 26.57
N ALA A 272 -32.80 3.38 27.16
CA ALA A 272 -34.11 3.66 26.54
C ALA A 272 -34.24 5.04 25.85
N GLU A 273 -33.61 6.10 26.38
CA GLU A 273 -33.60 7.45 25.78
C GLU A 273 -32.89 7.54 24.42
N ARG A 274 -32.06 6.54 24.10
CA ARG A 274 -31.24 6.46 22.88
C ARG A 274 -31.73 5.41 21.88
N LEU A 275 -32.81 4.70 22.20
CA LEU A 275 -33.45 3.78 21.27
C LEU A 275 -33.91 4.53 20.01
N SER A 276 -33.99 3.81 18.88
CA SER A 276 -34.64 4.37 17.70
C SER A 276 -36.12 4.69 18.00
N PRO A 277 -36.71 5.72 17.34
CA PRO A 277 -38.10 6.07 17.57
C PRO A 277 -39.07 4.90 17.36
N SER A 278 -38.83 4.06 16.34
CA SER A 278 -39.63 2.87 16.05
C SER A 278 -39.53 1.81 17.14
N THR A 279 -38.33 1.55 17.67
CA THR A 279 -38.13 0.56 18.74
C THR A 279 -38.72 1.06 20.06
N ALA A 280 -38.53 2.34 20.39
CA ALA A 280 -39.12 2.96 21.56
C ALA A 280 -40.67 2.93 21.51
N ALA A 281 -41.28 3.17 20.35
CA ALA A 281 -42.72 3.03 20.16
C ALA A 281 -43.17 1.56 20.27
N SER A 282 -42.41 0.63 19.69
CA SER A 282 -42.72 -0.81 19.73
C SER A 282 -42.76 -1.36 21.16
N LEU A 283 -41.90 -0.86 22.04
CA LEU A 283 -41.90 -1.23 23.47
C LEU A 283 -43.26 -0.99 24.15
N ILE A 284 -44.01 0.03 23.73
CA ILE A 284 -45.34 0.36 24.29
C ILE A 284 -46.40 -0.64 23.80
N GLU A 285 -46.17 -1.27 22.65
CA GLU A 285 -47.09 -2.11 21.91
C GLU A 285 -46.90 -3.62 22.15
N ILE A 286 -45.84 -4.02 22.85
CA ILE A 286 -45.59 -5.42 23.27
C ILE A 286 -46.75 -5.92 24.15
N ASP A 287 -47.16 -7.16 23.93
CA ASP A 287 -48.33 -7.82 24.54
C ASP A 287 -49.68 -7.15 24.23
N ARG A 288 -49.72 -6.22 23.26
CA ARG A 288 -50.94 -5.54 22.79
C ARG A 288 -51.18 -5.75 21.30
N THR A 289 -50.29 -5.21 20.48
CA THR A 289 -50.33 -5.34 19.01
C THR A 289 -49.09 -6.05 18.46
N LEU A 290 -48.05 -6.20 19.28
CA LEU A 290 -46.84 -6.97 18.99
C LEU A 290 -46.65 -8.09 20.02
N SER A 291 -46.22 -9.26 19.56
CA SER A 291 -45.94 -10.40 20.45
C SER A 291 -44.57 -10.31 21.14
N THR A 292 -43.59 -9.64 20.52
CA THR A 292 -42.24 -9.48 21.06
C THR A 292 -41.53 -8.31 20.36
N TRP A 293 -40.29 -8.04 20.77
CA TRP A 293 -39.41 -7.04 20.19
C TRP A 293 -39.21 -7.25 18.68
N PRO A 294 -39.46 -6.23 17.85
CA PRO A 294 -39.08 -6.27 16.45
C PRO A 294 -37.56 -6.35 16.29
N GLN A 295 -37.10 -7.24 15.42
CA GLN A 295 -35.69 -7.40 15.09
C GLN A 295 -35.56 -7.58 13.58
N LEU A 296 -34.75 -6.74 12.93
CA LEU A 296 -34.45 -6.84 11.50
C LEU A 296 -33.20 -7.69 11.25
N ALA A 297 -33.20 -8.48 10.18
CA ALA A 297 -32.03 -9.25 9.78
C ALA A 297 -30.81 -8.36 9.47
N SER A 298 -31.02 -7.18 8.87
CA SER A 298 -29.95 -6.23 8.54
C SER A 298 -29.16 -5.81 9.78
N ASP A 299 -29.86 -5.52 10.87
CA ASP A 299 -29.27 -5.07 12.13
C ASP A 299 -28.47 -6.19 12.80
N VAL A 300 -29.00 -7.41 12.73
CA VAL A 300 -28.34 -8.64 13.18
C VAL A 300 -27.05 -8.90 12.39
N ILE A 301 -27.05 -8.71 11.07
CA ILE A 301 -25.88 -8.87 10.20
C ILE A 301 -24.81 -7.81 10.49
N ILE A 302 -25.19 -6.55 10.70
CA ILE A 302 -24.26 -5.47 11.09
C ILE A 302 -23.61 -5.79 12.44
N GLY A 303 -24.41 -6.28 13.40
CA GLY A 303 -23.90 -6.77 14.68
C GLY A 303 -22.85 -7.87 14.50
N ALA A 304 -23.12 -8.86 13.65
CA ALA A 304 -22.19 -9.93 13.37
C ALA A 304 -20.86 -9.45 12.77
N ALA A 305 -20.90 -8.49 11.84
CA ALA A 305 -19.70 -7.89 11.27
C ALA A 305 -18.85 -7.19 12.35
N ALA A 306 -19.50 -6.45 13.26
CA ALA A 306 -18.81 -5.74 14.32
C ALA A 306 -18.20 -6.67 15.39
N ILE A 307 -18.91 -7.75 15.74
CA ILE A 307 -18.40 -8.75 16.68
C ILE A 307 -17.22 -9.53 16.07
N ALA A 308 -17.27 -9.85 14.77
CA ALA A 308 -16.15 -10.48 14.08
C ALA A 308 -14.89 -9.61 14.09
N GLU A 309 -15.03 -8.30 13.86
CA GLU A 309 -13.92 -7.34 13.97
C GLU A 309 -13.40 -7.26 15.42
N ALA A 310 -14.27 -7.24 16.43
CA ALA A 310 -13.86 -7.24 17.83
C ALA A 310 -13.09 -8.51 18.22
N VAL A 311 -13.55 -9.68 17.76
CA VAL A 311 -12.84 -10.96 17.92
C VAL A 311 -11.46 -10.90 17.27
N ARG A 312 -11.36 -10.37 16.03
CA ARG A 312 -10.09 -10.22 15.32
C ARG A 312 -9.10 -9.38 16.11
N ARG A 313 -9.52 -8.20 16.58
CA ARG A 313 -8.68 -7.30 17.39
C ARG A 313 -8.19 -7.97 18.68
N ILE A 314 -9.09 -8.64 19.41
CA ILE A 314 -8.72 -9.33 20.65
C ILE A 314 -7.73 -10.46 20.36
N GLY A 315 -8.01 -11.30 19.37
CA GLY A 315 -7.17 -12.44 19.00
C GLY A 315 -5.79 -12.08 18.47
N LEU A 316 -5.67 -10.93 17.81
CA LEU A 316 -4.40 -10.41 17.30
C LEU A 316 -3.63 -9.55 18.32
N GLY A 317 -4.25 -9.25 19.47
CA GLY A 317 -3.66 -8.41 20.50
C GLY A 317 -3.72 -6.91 20.20
N GLU A 318 -4.49 -6.50 19.19
CA GLU A 318 -4.70 -5.10 18.80
C GLU A 318 -5.44 -4.30 19.89
N GLU A 319 -5.47 -2.97 19.72
CA GLU A 319 -6.17 -2.10 20.65
C GLU A 319 -7.70 -2.23 20.50
N LEU A 320 -8.33 -2.69 21.58
CA LEU A 320 -9.78 -2.65 21.76
C LEU A 320 -10.09 -2.49 23.24
N ARG A 321 -10.60 -1.31 23.63
CA ARG A 321 -10.97 -0.99 25.01
C ARG A 321 -12.36 -1.47 25.37
N SER A 322 -12.60 -1.71 26.66
CA SER A 322 -13.97 -1.93 27.16
C SER A 322 -14.84 -0.69 26.95
N GLY A 323 -16.11 -0.89 26.60
CA GLY A 323 -17.09 0.16 26.39
C GLY A 323 -18.16 -0.23 25.40
N ARG A 324 -19.00 0.76 25.06
CA ARG A 324 -20.11 0.59 24.12
C ARG A 324 -19.92 1.48 22.89
N SER A 325 -20.18 0.92 21.72
CA SER A 325 -20.22 1.64 20.44
C SER A 325 -21.59 1.49 19.78
N ARG A 326 -21.89 2.33 18.77
CA ARG A 326 -23.08 2.24 17.93
C ARG A 326 -22.67 2.31 16.47
N ILE A 327 -23.14 1.36 15.67
CA ILE A 327 -23.01 1.36 14.21
C ILE A 327 -24.42 1.58 13.64
N ASP A 328 -24.86 2.83 13.66
CA ASP A 328 -26.19 3.23 13.21
C ASP A 328 -26.19 3.49 11.70
N VAL A 329 -26.61 2.49 10.93
CA VAL A 329 -26.69 2.58 9.46
C VAL A 329 -27.74 3.59 9.00
N ASN A 330 -28.85 3.75 9.73
CA ASN A 330 -29.86 4.74 9.39
C ASN A 330 -29.29 6.16 9.49
N TRP A 331 -28.58 6.44 10.59
CA TRP A 331 -27.90 7.73 10.77
C TRP A 331 -26.83 7.94 9.68
N ALA A 332 -26.01 6.93 9.40
CA ALA A 332 -24.93 7.03 8.40
C ALA A 332 -25.47 7.33 6.98
N LEU A 333 -26.55 6.68 6.56
CA LEU A 333 -27.21 6.97 5.28
C LEU A 333 -27.86 8.36 5.24
N GLY A 334 -28.18 8.94 6.41
CA GLY A 334 -28.60 10.33 6.52
C GLY A 334 -27.49 11.36 6.28
N GLN A 335 -26.22 10.94 6.20
CA GLN A 335 -25.05 11.81 5.99
C GLN A 335 -24.52 11.81 4.53
N ILE A 336 -25.26 11.25 3.58
CA ILE A 336 -24.81 11.16 2.17
C ILE A 336 -24.67 12.57 1.56
N HIS A 337 -23.51 12.82 0.94
CA HIS A 337 -23.20 14.01 0.14
C HIS A 337 -22.46 13.63 -1.15
N GLU A 338 -22.33 14.56 -2.09
CA GLU A 338 -21.53 14.33 -3.31
C GLU A 338 -20.06 14.07 -2.96
N PRO A 339 -19.36 13.13 -3.60
CA PRO A 339 -17.95 12.84 -3.31
C PRO A 339 -17.00 13.95 -3.81
N ASP A 340 -16.06 14.38 -2.97
CA ASP A 340 -15.04 15.39 -3.33
C ASP A 340 -14.25 15.04 -4.61
N MET A 341 -14.07 13.74 -4.88
CA MET A 341 -13.35 13.25 -6.07
C MET A 341 -14.03 13.61 -7.39
N ALA A 342 -15.34 13.90 -7.39
CA ALA A 342 -16.07 14.29 -8.59
C ALA A 342 -15.53 15.59 -9.23
N HIS A 343 -14.87 16.45 -8.46
CA HIS A 343 -14.36 17.75 -8.91
C HIS A 343 -12.85 17.76 -9.21
N ARG A 344 -12.11 16.68 -8.90
CA ARG A 344 -10.63 16.67 -8.95
C ARG A 344 -10.04 16.66 -10.37
N TYR A 345 -10.85 16.34 -11.38
CA TYR A 345 -10.42 16.26 -12.79
C TYR A 345 -10.97 17.39 -13.68
N GLU A 346 -11.49 18.47 -13.11
CA GLU A 346 -11.71 19.69 -13.89
C GLU A 346 -10.35 20.26 -14.31
N THR A 347 -9.91 19.89 -15.51
CA THR A 347 -8.68 20.36 -16.12
C THR A 347 -8.74 21.88 -16.26
N THR A 348 -8.07 22.61 -15.37
CA THR A 348 -7.58 23.93 -15.73
C THR A 348 -6.52 23.72 -16.80
N LEU A 349 -6.91 24.01 -18.05
CA LEU A 349 -5.97 24.18 -19.14
C LEU A 349 -5.20 25.48 -18.87
N ASP A 350 -4.28 25.45 -17.90
CA ASP A 350 -3.25 26.49 -17.84
C ASP A 350 -2.46 26.38 -19.14
N GLU A 351 -2.46 27.46 -19.91
CA GLU A 351 -1.67 27.55 -21.14
C GLU A 351 -0.21 27.19 -20.80
N PRO A 352 0.49 26.43 -21.67
CA PRO A 352 1.92 26.19 -21.50
C PRO A 352 2.65 27.54 -21.54
N ASN A 353 2.95 28.07 -20.35
CA ASN A 353 3.67 29.34 -20.21
C ASN A 353 4.98 29.26 -20.99
N THR A 354 5.17 30.26 -21.85
CA THR A 354 6.39 30.49 -22.62
C THR A 354 7.63 30.35 -21.72
N PRO A 355 8.71 29.67 -22.18
CA PRO A 355 9.93 29.51 -21.39
C PRO A 355 10.37 30.85 -20.78
N GLN A 356 10.55 30.92 -19.46
CA GLN A 356 11.14 32.09 -18.81
C GLN A 356 12.56 32.27 -19.37
N ALA A 357 12.74 33.30 -20.19
CA ALA A 357 14.05 33.77 -20.62
C ALA A 357 14.25 35.16 -20.00
N LEU A 358 15.42 35.40 -19.42
CA LEU A 358 15.80 36.74 -19.00
C LEU A 358 16.03 37.59 -20.26
N ASN A 359 15.38 38.75 -20.34
CA ASN A 359 15.57 39.71 -21.42
C ASN A 359 16.73 40.65 -21.08
N GLY A 360 17.91 40.44 -21.66
CA GLY A 360 19.00 41.42 -21.53
C GLY A 360 20.39 41.00 -22.02
N ASP A 361 21.39 41.54 -21.32
CA ASP A 361 22.85 41.51 -21.56
C ASP A 361 23.38 40.07 -21.77
N PRO A 362 24.46 39.84 -22.57
CA PRO A 362 25.16 38.56 -22.66
C PRO A 362 25.18 37.71 -21.37
N LEU A 363 25.47 38.28 -20.20
CA LEU A 363 25.53 37.54 -18.93
C LEU A 363 24.18 36.95 -18.49
N GLU A 364 23.06 37.63 -18.74
CA GLU A 364 21.72 37.12 -18.44
C GLU A 364 21.33 35.95 -19.37
N ARG A 365 21.83 35.96 -20.62
CA ARG A 365 21.68 34.83 -21.55
C ARG A 365 22.47 33.60 -21.10
N LEU A 366 23.67 33.81 -20.56
CA LEU A 366 24.48 32.76 -19.96
C LEU A 366 23.77 32.14 -18.74
N ALA A 367 23.16 32.96 -17.88
CA ALA A 367 22.40 32.48 -16.73
C ALA A 367 21.13 31.74 -17.15
N THR A 368 20.43 32.20 -18.19
CA THR A 368 19.30 31.48 -18.79
C THR A 368 19.76 30.11 -19.32
N ALA A 369 20.91 30.03 -19.99
CA ALA A 369 21.47 28.75 -20.47
C ALA A 369 21.81 27.81 -19.29
N ALA A 370 22.43 28.34 -18.23
CA ALA A 370 22.75 27.58 -17.02
C ALA A 370 21.49 26.97 -16.38
N MET A 371 20.41 27.76 -16.23
CA MET A 371 19.14 27.29 -15.67
C MET A 371 18.49 26.15 -16.49
N ARG A 372 18.78 26.06 -17.80
CA ARG A 372 18.20 25.02 -18.67
C ARG A 372 18.93 23.69 -18.58
N ALA A 373 20.03 23.60 -17.83
CA ALA A 373 20.67 22.33 -17.54
C ALA A 373 19.70 21.30 -16.90
N PRO A 374 19.88 20.00 -17.13
CA PRO A 374 19.14 18.96 -16.44
C PRO A 374 19.60 18.84 -14.98
N SER A 375 18.68 18.42 -14.11
CA SER A 375 18.95 18.06 -12.71
C SER A 375 17.97 16.97 -12.26
N GLY A 376 18.38 16.14 -11.30
CA GLY A 376 17.51 15.11 -10.70
C GLY A 376 16.23 15.74 -10.13
N GLY A 377 15.07 15.13 -10.37
CA GLY A 377 13.78 15.68 -9.94
C GLY A 377 13.47 17.12 -10.42
N ASN A 378 14.25 17.69 -11.36
CA ASN A 378 14.24 19.12 -11.65
C ASN A 378 14.39 20.01 -10.39
N THR A 379 15.18 19.56 -9.41
CA THR A 379 15.44 20.29 -8.15
C THR A 379 16.20 21.60 -8.36
N GLN A 380 16.97 21.68 -9.46
CA GLN A 380 17.81 22.82 -9.82
C GLN A 380 18.75 23.16 -8.64
N PRO A 381 19.71 22.26 -8.33
CA PRO A 381 20.48 22.24 -7.08
C PRO A 381 21.59 23.29 -7.06
N TRP A 382 21.36 24.43 -7.71
CA TRP A 382 22.36 25.44 -7.96
C TRP A 382 21.89 26.82 -7.55
N GLN A 383 22.86 27.62 -7.17
CA GLN A 383 22.77 29.07 -7.09
C GLN A 383 23.66 29.67 -8.17
N ILE A 384 23.09 30.56 -8.99
CA ILE A 384 23.78 31.22 -10.10
C ILE A 384 24.01 32.67 -9.70
N GLN A 385 25.28 33.08 -9.60
CA GLN A 385 25.66 34.45 -9.27
C GLN A 385 26.26 35.13 -10.51
N ILE A 386 25.82 36.35 -10.78
CA ILE A 386 26.28 37.17 -11.90
C ILE A 386 26.92 38.45 -11.35
N THR A 387 28.16 38.72 -11.75
CA THR A 387 28.89 39.99 -11.54
C THR A 387 29.07 40.72 -12.87
N GLU A 388 29.75 41.87 -12.90
CA GLU A 388 30.01 42.62 -14.15
C GLU A 388 30.84 41.82 -15.18
N ASP A 389 31.73 40.94 -14.74
CA ASP A 389 32.70 40.23 -15.58
C ASP A 389 32.74 38.71 -15.36
N SER A 390 31.79 38.15 -14.60
CA SER A 390 31.79 36.71 -14.31
C SER A 390 30.41 36.13 -14.04
N ILE A 391 30.29 34.84 -14.30
CA ILE A 391 29.17 34.00 -13.88
C ILE A 391 29.70 32.85 -13.05
N THR A 392 29.09 32.61 -11.90
CA THR A 392 29.40 31.49 -11.01
C THR A 392 28.16 30.64 -10.80
N VAL A 393 28.30 29.32 -10.95
CA VAL A 393 27.27 28.34 -10.63
C VAL A 393 27.81 27.41 -9.55
N GLY A 394 27.15 27.35 -8.40
CA GLY A 394 27.57 26.55 -7.25
C GLY A 394 26.45 25.68 -6.71
N ILE A 395 26.79 24.53 -6.14
CA ILE A 395 25.84 23.64 -5.47
C ILE A 395 25.19 24.39 -4.30
N ASP A 396 23.87 24.40 -4.26
CA ASP A 396 23.09 24.85 -3.11
C ASP A 396 22.69 23.61 -2.27
N PRO A 397 23.31 23.39 -1.09
CA PRO A 397 23.03 22.22 -0.27
C PRO A 397 21.58 22.12 0.22
N GLN A 398 20.78 23.19 0.12
CA GLN A 398 19.36 23.16 0.49
C GLN A 398 18.49 22.44 -0.54
N HIS A 399 19.03 22.13 -1.73
CA HIS A 399 18.29 21.55 -2.85
C HIS A 399 18.87 20.20 -3.27
N THR A 400 18.85 19.26 -2.32
CA THR A 400 19.33 17.89 -2.51
C THR A 400 18.26 16.86 -2.15
N SER A 401 18.54 15.58 -2.37
CA SER A 401 17.71 14.42 -2.01
C SER A 401 18.60 13.34 -1.41
N THR A 402 18.02 12.34 -0.75
CA THR A 402 18.79 11.22 -0.18
C THR A 402 19.55 10.44 -1.27
N MET A 403 19.02 10.39 -2.50
CA MET A 403 19.70 9.76 -3.64
C MET A 403 20.90 10.56 -4.17
N ASP A 404 21.03 11.84 -3.82
CA ASP A 404 22.16 12.69 -4.21
C ASP A 404 23.29 12.60 -3.17
N ILE A 405 23.78 11.38 -2.97
CA ILE A 405 24.83 11.03 -2.00
C ILE A 405 26.04 11.94 -2.21
N GLU A 406 26.45 12.59 -1.12
CA GLU A 406 27.57 13.54 -1.09
C GLU A 406 27.51 14.63 -2.20
N PHE A 407 26.33 14.97 -2.71
CA PHE A 407 26.11 15.93 -3.79
C PHE A 407 26.66 15.49 -5.17
N ARG A 408 26.88 14.19 -5.40
CA ARG A 408 27.45 13.65 -6.65
C ARG A 408 26.54 13.92 -7.86
N GLY A 409 25.23 13.73 -7.72
CA GLY A 409 24.24 14.08 -8.73
C GLY A 409 24.08 15.59 -8.92
N SER A 410 24.18 16.37 -7.84
CA SER A 410 24.26 17.83 -7.94
C SER A 410 25.50 18.28 -8.71
N ALA A 411 26.66 17.65 -8.52
CA ALA A 411 27.86 17.96 -9.27
C ALA A 411 27.71 17.65 -10.78
N VAL A 412 27.03 16.56 -11.15
CA VAL A 412 26.63 16.30 -12.55
C VAL A 412 25.79 17.46 -13.09
N ALA A 413 24.84 17.96 -12.30
CA ALA A 413 23.99 19.09 -12.68
C ALA A 413 24.80 20.40 -12.88
N ILE A 414 25.78 20.69 -12.01
CA ILE A 414 26.71 21.82 -12.16
C ILE A 414 27.58 21.68 -13.41
N GLY A 415 28.04 20.47 -13.70
CA GLY A 415 28.79 20.14 -14.91
C GLY A 415 28.02 20.44 -16.19
N ALA A 416 26.74 20.06 -16.23
CA ALA A 416 25.85 20.36 -17.34
C ALA A 416 25.59 21.88 -17.46
N ALA A 417 25.33 22.56 -16.35
CA ALA A 417 25.16 24.02 -16.33
C ALA A 417 26.41 24.75 -16.83
N LEU A 418 27.61 24.31 -16.44
CA LEU A 418 28.87 24.86 -16.92
C LEU A 418 29.04 24.69 -18.44
N LEU A 419 28.67 23.53 -19.00
CA LEU A 419 28.71 23.35 -20.45
C LEU A 419 27.75 24.34 -21.13
N ASN A 420 26.54 24.49 -20.60
CA ASN A 420 25.55 25.41 -21.16
C ASN A 420 26.00 26.87 -21.12
N ILE A 421 26.68 27.27 -20.04
CA ILE A 421 27.33 28.58 -19.92
C ILE A 421 28.39 28.75 -21.01
N LYS A 422 29.27 27.77 -21.22
CA LYS A 422 30.33 27.85 -22.25
C LYS A 422 29.76 27.92 -23.67
N ILE A 423 28.70 27.14 -23.96
CA ILE A 423 27.98 27.16 -25.24
C ILE A 423 27.39 28.57 -25.49
N ALA A 424 26.67 29.12 -24.51
CA ALA A 424 26.11 30.47 -24.62
C ALA A 424 27.20 31.55 -24.75
N ALA A 425 28.30 31.43 -24.01
CA ALA A 425 29.40 32.38 -24.07
C ALA A 425 30.13 32.36 -25.41
N ALA A 426 30.27 31.18 -26.03
CA ALA A 426 30.85 31.05 -27.35
C ALA A 426 30.00 31.73 -28.43
N GLU A 427 28.67 31.56 -28.37
CA GLU A 427 27.71 32.21 -29.27
C GLU A 427 27.70 33.75 -29.11
N HIS A 428 27.75 34.26 -27.88
CA HIS A 428 27.72 35.70 -27.61
C HIS A 428 29.12 36.35 -27.59
N HIS A 429 30.17 35.64 -28.04
CA HIS A 429 31.55 36.12 -28.13
C HIS A 429 32.14 36.67 -26.81
N VAL A 430 31.83 36.00 -25.69
CA VAL A 430 32.30 36.36 -24.34
C VAL A 430 32.96 35.18 -23.60
N LEU A 431 33.30 34.09 -24.31
CA LEU A 431 33.90 32.90 -23.73
C LEU A 431 35.28 33.21 -23.13
N GLY A 432 35.43 32.95 -21.82
CA GLY A 432 36.70 33.17 -21.13
C GLY A 432 37.09 31.99 -20.23
N PRO A 433 38.11 32.19 -19.36
CA PRO A 433 38.67 31.11 -18.54
C PRO A 433 37.67 30.65 -17.48
N VAL A 434 37.69 29.34 -17.21
CA VAL A 434 36.86 28.67 -16.20
C VAL A 434 37.74 28.15 -15.06
N THR A 435 37.28 28.36 -13.84
CA THR A 435 37.87 27.77 -12.63
C THR A 435 36.80 26.97 -11.89
N ILE A 436 37.13 25.74 -11.48
CA ILE A 436 36.29 24.90 -10.61
C ILE A 436 36.95 24.84 -9.23
N THR A 437 36.17 25.01 -8.17
CA THR A 437 36.64 24.92 -6.78
C THR A 437 35.66 24.10 -5.93
N ASP A 438 36.20 23.24 -5.09
CA ASP A 438 35.53 22.26 -4.21
C ASP A 438 35.78 22.53 -2.71
N ALA A 439 36.39 23.68 -2.39
CA ALA A 439 36.75 24.10 -1.03
C ALA A 439 36.31 25.56 -0.74
N GLY A 440 35.18 25.97 -1.32
CA GLY A 440 34.63 27.33 -1.24
C GLY A 440 33.40 27.45 -0.33
N SER A 441 32.54 28.44 -0.62
CA SER A 441 31.24 28.64 0.07
C SER A 441 30.17 27.62 -0.31
N ALA A 442 30.44 26.76 -1.30
CA ALA A 442 29.59 25.69 -1.79
C ALA A 442 30.42 24.40 -1.93
N PRO A 443 29.78 23.20 -1.83
CA PRO A 443 30.48 21.91 -2.01
C PRO A 443 31.26 21.81 -3.33
N LEU A 444 30.69 22.37 -4.41
CA LEU A 444 31.37 22.56 -5.69
C LEU A 444 30.84 23.83 -6.34
N GLN A 445 31.73 24.63 -6.93
CA GLN A 445 31.36 25.78 -7.75
C GLN A 445 32.25 25.90 -8.98
N ALA A 446 31.65 26.37 -10.08
CA ALA A 446 32.33 26.68 -11.32
C ALA A 446 32.12 28.15 -11.66
N THR A 447 33.22 28.88 -11.87
CA THR A 447 33.21 30.30 -12.24
C THR A 447 33.83 30.48 -13.61
N MET A 448 33.14 31.17 -14.51
CA MET A 448 33.68 31.63 -15.77
C MET A 448 33.81 33.15 -15.75
N ARG A 449 35.01 33.67 -16.02
CA ARG A 449 35.20 35.11 -16.29
C ARG A 449 34.98 35.37 -17.76
N THR A 450 34.25 36.43 -18.10
CA THR A 450 33.99 36.79 -19.48
C THR A 450 35.25 37.38 -20.12
N ALA A 451 35.47 37.09 -21.40
CA ALA A 451 36.54 37.67 -22.18
C ALA A 451 35.99 38.18 -23.52
N THR A 452 36.03 39.49 -23.73
CA THR A 452 35.49 40.12 -24.93
C THR A 452 36.13 39.55 -26.21
N GLY A 453 35.30 39.07 -27.13
CA GLY A 453 35.73 38.46 -28.39
C GLY A 453 36.09 36.97 -28.28
N GLY A 454 36.05 36.40 -27.08
CA GLY A 454 36.30 34.97 -26.88
C GLY A 454 35.17 34.12 -27.45
N THR A 455 35.51 33.13 -28.27
CA THR A 455 34.53 32.26 -28.95
C THR A 455 35.14 30.89 -29.28
N ASP A 456 34.27 29.90 -29.47
CA ASP A 456 34.59 28.58 -29.98
C ASP A 456 33.49 28.16 -30.95
N SER A 457 33.83 28.00 -32.23
CA SER A 457 32.86 27.70 -33.29
C SER A 457 32.15 26.35 -33.15
N THR A 458 32.76 25.39 -32.44
CA THR A 458 32.13 24.10 -32.17
C THR A 458 31.11 24.23 -31.07
N LEU A 459 31.44 24.95 -29.99
CA LEU A 459 30.49 25.23 -28.91
C LEU A 459 29.34 26.13 -29.37
N ALA A 460 29.61 27.20 -30.12
CA ALA A 460 28.58 28.14 -30.60
C ALA A 460 27.50 27.42 -31.43
N ARG A 461 27.88 26.44 -32.27
CA ARG A 461 26.93 25.61 -33.06
C ARG A 461 25.96 24.81 -32.20
N LEU A 462 26.26 24.57 -30.92
CA LEU A 462 25.39 23.85 -30.00
C LEU A 462 24.36 24.75 -29.30
N TYR A 463 24.41 26.08 -29.48
CA TYR A 463 23.54 27.00 -28.74
C TYR A 463 22.04 26.74 -28.95
N LYS A 464 21.59 26.64 -30.19
CA LYS A 464 20.18 26.31 -30.49
C LYS A 464 19.81 24.87 -30.05
N PRO A 465 20.60 23.83 -30.40
CA PRO A 465 20.37 22.46 -29.91
C PRO A 465 20.28 22.33 -28.38
N MET A 466 21.13 23.03 -27.63
CA MET A 466 21.10 23.09 -26.16
C MET A 466 19.79 23.69 -25.64
N LEU A 467 19.30 24.75 -26.27
CA LEU A 467 18.01 25.36 -25.92
C LEU A 467 16.81 24.47 -26.29
N ASP A 468 16.95 23.59 -27.27
CA ASP A 468 15.88 22.67 -27.69
C ASP A 468 15.93 21.34 -26.91
N ARG A 469 16.98 21.10 -26.11
CA ARG A 469 17.15 19.88 -25.31
C ARG A 469 15.98 19.70 -24.32
N GLU A 470 15.41 18.50 -24.33
CA GLU A 470 14.29 18.13 -23.46
C GLU A 470 14.49 16.76 -22.78
N SER A 471 13.74 16.53 -21.70
CA SER A 471 13.61 15.21 -21.08
C SER A 471 12.34 14.55 -21.58
N ASN A 472 12.50 13.46 -22.33
CA ASN A 472 11.41 12.82 -23.05
C ASN A 472 11.03 11.49 -22.41
N ARG A 473 9.90 11.48 -21.70
CA ARG A 473 9.40 10.30 -20.99
C ARG A 473 8.35 9.54 -21.78
N HIS A 474 8.27 9.65 -23.10
CA HIS A 474 7.43 8.70 -23.85
C HIS A 474 8.04 7.30 -23.77
N HIS A 475 7.21 6.25 -23.77
CA HIS A 475 7.66 4.85 -23.90
C HIS A 475 8.53 4.67 -25.16
N GLY A 476 8.18 5.36 -26.25
CA GLY A 476 8.93 5.39 -27.49
C GLY A 476 8.92 4.05 -28.22
N THR A 477 9.70 3.96 -29.29
CA THR A 477 9.88 2.74 -30.08
C THR A 477 11.38 2.46 -30.27
N PRO A 478 11.81 1.18 -30.16
CA PRO A 478 13.20 0.84 -30.30
C PRO A 478 13.64 0.92 -31.77
N LYS A 479 14.79 1.53 -32.01
CA LYS A 479 15.46 1.58 -33.32
C LYS A 479 16.95 1.26 -33.14
N PRO A 480 17.53 0.34 -33.92
CA PRO A 480 18.98 0.12 -33.91
C PRO A 480 19.76 1.41 -34.17
N LEU A 481 20.84 1.64 -33.42
CA LEU A 481 21.77 2.73 -33.68
C LEU A 481 22.70 2.31 -34.84
N ASP A 482 22.90 3.20 -35.80
CA ASP A 482 23.91 3.00 -36.84
C ASP A 482 25.32 3.34 -36.31
N ASP A 483 26.35 2.82 -36.98
CA ASP A 483 27.75 2.98 -36.58
C ASP A 483 28.17 4.46 -36.51
N ALA A 484 27.58 5.31 -37.37
CA ALA A 484 27.84 6.74 -37.39
C ALA A 484 27.30 7.44 -36.12
N THR A 485 26.11 7.06 -35.67
CA THR A 485 25.51 7.51 -34.41
C THR A 485 26.35 7.05 -33.23
N ILE A 486 26.71 5.76 -33.18
CA ILE A 486 27.54 5.19 -32.09
C ILE A 486 28.87 5.94 -31.97
N THR A 487 29.57 6.13 -33.09
CA THR A 487 30.85 6.85 -33.14
C THR A 487 30.66 8.30 -32.67
N ARG A 488 29.64 9.00 -33.17
CA ARG A 488 29.36 10.39 -32.79
C ARG A 488 29.11 10.55 -31.29
N LEU A 489 28.28 9.69 -30.69
CA LEU A 489 27.98 9.76 -29.27
C LEU A 489 29.22 9.44 -28.42
N THR A 490 30.01 8.46 -28.84
CA THR A 490 31.25 8.05 -28.14
C THR A 490 32.29 9.18 -28.18
N ASP A 491 32.57 9.72 -29.38
CA ASP A 491 33.50 10.83 -29.57
C ASP A 491 33.07 12.06 -28.76
N THR A 492 31.76 12.31 -28.67
CA THR A 492 31.20 13.43 -27.89
C THR A 492 31.51 13.25 -26.40
N ALA A 493 31.32 12.06 -25.83
CA ALA A 493 31.66 11.82 -24.43
C ALA A 493 33.15 11.99 -24.17
N GLU A 494 34.01 11.46 -25.05
CA GLU A 494 35.47 11.51 -24.92
C GLU A 494 36.02 12.94 -25.02
N GLN A 495 35.49 13.75 -25.94
CA GLN A 495 35.84 15.17 -26.07
C GLN A 495 35.53 15.98 -24.80
N HIS A 496 34.57 15.52 -24.00
CA HIS A 496 34.16 16.14 -22.75
C HIS A 496 34.72 15.41 -21.52
N GLY A 497 35.73 14.55 -21.68
CA GLY A 497 36.48 13.95 -20.57
C GLY A 497 35.77 12.77 -19.89
N ALA A 498 34.76 12.18 -20.53
CA ALA A 498 34.06 11.00 -20.05
C ALA A 498 34.22 9.83 -21.03
N ARG A 499 33.75 8.65 -20.62
CA ARG A 499 33.59 7.47 -21.48
C ARG A 499 32.11 7.17 -21.64
N LEU A 500 31.73 6.69 -22.81
CA LEU A 500 30.37 6.24 -23.10
C LEU A 500 30.33 4.72 -23.28
N ARG A 501 29.40 4.07 -22.60
CA ARG A 501 29.06 2.66 -22.80
C ARG A 501 27.63 2.58 -23.32
N LEU A 502 27.44 1.91 -24.45
CA LEU A 502 26.14 1.74 -25.08
C LEU A 502 25.68 0.28 -24.95
N LEU A 503 24.60 0.06 -24.21
CA LEU A 503 23.88 -1.21 -24.23
C LEU A 503 22.88 -1.19 -25.39
N THR A 504 23.15 -1.95 -26.44
CA THR A 504 22.35 -1.98 -27.68
C THR A 504 21.76 -3.36 -27.98
N GLN A 505 22.35 -4.42 -27.42
CA GLN A 505 21.86 -5.78 -27.57
C GLN A 505 20.59 -5.97 -26.75
N ARG A 506 19.63 -6.73 -27.30
CA ARG A 506 18.32 -6.92 -26.67
C ARG A 506 18.42 -7.63 -25.32
N ASP A 507 19.31 -8.60 -25.20
CA ASP A 507 19.54 -9.33 -23.95
C ASP A 507 20.14 -8.41 -22.87
N ASP A 508 21.12 -7.57 -23.23
CA ASP A 508 21.70 -6.57 -22.31
C ASP A 508 20.65 -5.55 -21.84
N ILE A 509 19.80 -5.06 -22.77
CA ILE A 509 18.70 -4.14 -22.44
C ILE A 509 17.68 -4.82 -21.52
N ALA A 510 17.35 -6.09 -21.76
CA ALA A 510 16.43 -6.84 -20.91
C ALA A 510 16.99 -7.07 -19.50
N GLN A 511 18.29 -7.39 -19.39
CA GLN A 511 18.95 -7.51 -18.10
C GLN A 511 18.98 -6.16 -17.35
N ALA A 512 19.31 -5.07 -18.04
CA ALA A 512 19.24 -3.73 -17.46
C ALA A 512 17.82 -3.36 -17.02
N ALA A 513 16.79 -3.73 -17.80
CA ALA A 513 15.39 -3.48 -17.46
C ALA A 513 15.00 -4.17 -16.14
N THR A 514 15.43 -5.42 -15.93
CA THR A 514 15.21 -6.15 -14.68
C THR A 514 15.88 -5.45 -13.50
N ILE A 515 17.15 -5.06 -13.64
CA ILE A 515 17.91 -4.40 -12.58
C ILE A 515 17.28 -3.05 -12.20
N LEU A 516 16.99 -2.22 -13.20
CA LEU A 516 16.44 -0.88 -13.00
C LEU A 516 15.02 -0.92 -12.42
N ALA A 517 14.20 -1.89 -12.83
CA ALA A 517 12.88 -2.12 -12.25
C ALA A 517 12.94 -2.54 -10.77
N ALA A 518 13.87 -3.40 -10.40
CA ALA A 518 14.08 -3.80 -9.01
C ALA A 518 14.55 -2.61 -8.15
N ALA A 519 15.45 -1.77 -8.68
CA ALA A 519 15.88 -0.55 -8.00
C ALA A 519 14.72 0.44 -7.79
N ASP A 520 13.83 0.59 -8.78
CA ASP A 520 12.66 1.47 -8.66
C ASP A 520 11.64 0.93 -7.65
N ARG A 521 11.42 -0.39 -7.61
CA ARG A 521 10.65 -1.05 -6.55
C ARG A 521 11.21 -0.70 -5.17
N VAL A 522 12.53 -0.77 -4.96
CA VAL A 522 13.16 -0.39 -3.69
C VAL A 522 12.89 1.08 -3.34
N ARG A 523 12.88 1.98 -4.33
CA ARG A 523 12.53 3.39 -4.14
C ARG A 523 11.10 3.57 -3.64
N PHE A 524 10.13 2.85 -4.20
CA PHE A 524 8.74 2.87 -3.74
C PHE A 524 8.56 2.28 -2.33
N LEU A 525 9.26 1.19 -2.01
CA LEU A 525 9.09 0.48 -0.74
C LEU A 525 9.89 1.08 0.41
N THR A 526 10.83 1.99 0.14
CA THR A 526 11.60 2.69 1.18
C THR A 526 10.89 3.99 1.58
N PRO A 527 10.41 4.13 2.84
CA PRO A 527 9.47 5.19 3.20
C PRO A 527 9.95 6.63 2.94
N HIS A 528 11.22 6.93 3.20
CA HIS A 528 11.74 8.28 2.99
C HIS A 528 12.02 8.57 1.51
N LEU A 529 12.57 7.60 0.76
CA LEU A 529 12.76 7.71 -0.70
C LEU A 529 11.44 7.87 -1.44
N HIS A 530 10.39 7.14 -1.02
CA HIS A 530 9.05 7.25 -1.58
C HIS A 530 8.48 8.65 -1.37
N ARG A 531 8.58 9.21 -0.16
CA ARG A 531 8.14 10.60 0.10
C ARG A 531 8.88 11.61 -0.76
N GLU A 532 10.20 11.48 -0.88
CA GLU A 532 11.01 12.37 -1.73
C GLU A 532 10.59 12.27 -3.20
N MET A 533 10.46 11.05 -3.73
CA MET A 533 10.00 10.80 -5.09
C MET A 533 8.63 11.43 -5.37
N ILE A 534 7.65 11.28 -4.47
CA ILE A 534 6.34 11.90 -4.65
C ILE A 534 6.43 13.43 -4.55
N SER A 535 7.31 13.96 -3.69
CA SER A 535 7.55 15.40 -3.56
C SER A 535 8.23 16.04 -4.78
N GLU A 536 8.83 15.23 -5.66
CA GLU A 536 9.37 15.69 -6.94
C GLU A 536 8.26 15.98 -7.96
N LEU A 537 7.04 15.47 -7.79
CA LEU A 537 5.95 15.63 -8.75
C LEU A 537 5.18 16.95 -8.55
N ARG A 538 4.65 17.51 -9.64
CA ARG A 538 3.79 18.71 -9.65
C ARG A 538 2.49 18.44 -10.39
N TRP A 539 1.38 18.78 -9.75
CA TRP A 539 0.05 18.80 -10.36
C TRP A 539 -0.31 20.20 -10.86
N PRO A 540 -1.18 20.30 -11.87
CA PRO A 540 -1.76 21.58 -12.26
C PRO A 540 -2.38 22.30 -11.05
N GLY A 541 -1.99 23.56 -10.83
CA GLY A 541 -2.44 24.37 -9.69
C GLY A 541 -1.56 24.33 -8.44
N ASP A 542 -0.51 23.49 -8.40
CA ASP A 542 0.46 23.50 -7.29
C ASP A 542 1.18 24.86 -7.16
N PRO A 543 1.53 25.30 -5.93
CA PRO A 543 2.08 26.62 -5.67
C PRO A 543 3.48 26.86 -6.26
N ASP A 544 4.28 25.80 -6.43
CA ASP A 544 5.70 25.89 -6.86
C ASP A 544 5.96 25.14 -8.19
N PRO A 545 5.36 25.57 -9.32
CA PRO A 545 5.41 24.84 -10.58
C PRO A 545 6.77 24.93 -11.30
N ASP A 546 7.66 25.82 -10.85
CA ASP A 546 8.96 26.10 -11.48
C ASP A 546 10.09 25.16 -11.02
N THR A 547 9.76 24.17 -10.18
CA THR A 547 10.63 23.06 -9.74
C THR A 547 9.85 21.75 -9.83
N GLY A 548 10.52 20.60 -9.79
CA GLY A 548 9.81 19.33 -9.87
C GLY A 548 9.44 18.92 -11.30
N ILE A 549 8.78 17.77 -11.41
CA ILE A 549 8.33 17.13 -12.65
C ILE A 549 6.82 17.29 -12.73
N ASP A 550 6.34 18.07 -13.71
CA ASP A 550 4.92 18.15 -14.01
C ASP A 550 4.40 16.76 -14.40
N VAL A 551 3.35 16.28 -13.74
CA VAL A 551 2.82 14.92 -13.97
C VAL A 551 2.37 14.70 -15.42
N ARG A 552 2.00 15.76 -16.14
CA ARG A 552 1.65 15.69 -17.57
C ARG A 552 2.86 15.39 -18.46
N SER A 553 4.08 15.62 -17.97
CA SER A 553 5.35 15.28 -18.66
C SER A 553 5.85 13.87 -18.37
N LEU A 554 5.11 13.07 -17.58
CA LEU A 554 5.38 11.65 -17.37
C LEU A 554 4.91 10.78 -18.54
N GLU A 555 4.08 11.35 -19.43
CA GLU A 555 3.49 10.68 -20.59
C GLU A 555 2.65 9.45 -20.22
N PHE A 556 1.96 9.53 -19.08
CA PHE A 556 1.01 8.52 -18.61
C PHE A 556 -0.35 8.65 -19.30
N ASP A 557 -0.95 7.52 -19.63
CA ASP A 557 -2.36 7.45 -20.02
C ASP A 557 -3.30 7.65 -18.81
N PRO A 558 -4.62 7.85 -19.02
CA PRO A 558 -5.56 8.06 -17.92
C PRO A 558 -5.61 6.92 -16.89
N GLY A 559 -5.34 5.67 -17.30
CA GLY A 559 -5.29 4.52 -16.41
C GLY A 559 -4.04 4.52 -15.53
N GLU A 560 -2.88 4.81 -16.12
CA GLU A 560 -1.61 4.98 -15.40
C GLU A 560 -1.69 6.16 -14.40
N MET A 561 -2.34 7.26 -14.79
CA MET A 561 -2.60 8.40 -13.90
C MET A 561 -3.47 8.02 -12.70
N ALA A 562 -4.46 7.14 -12.86
CA ALA A 562 -5.27 6.65 -11.75
C ALA A 562 -4.47 5.71 -10.83
N VAL A 563 -3.57 4.90 -11.40
CA VAL A 563 -2.65 4.06 -10.62
C VAL A 563 -1.70 4.91 -9.78
N LEU A 564 -1.23 6.06 -10.29
CA LEU A 564 -0.38 7.00 -9.55
C LEU A 564 -1.02 7.49 -8.24
N ASP A 565 -2.36 7.62 -8.18
CA ASP A 565 -3.08 7.98 -6.96
C ASP A 565 -3.01 6.89 -5.87
N VAL A 566 -2.88 5.64 -6.28
CA VAL A 566 -2.59 4.51 -5.36
C VAL A 566 -1.11 4.49 -5.01
N LEU A 567 -0.23 4.68 -5.98
CA LEU A 567 1.22 4.63 -5.77
C LEU A 567 1.74 5.75 -4.87
N ARG A 568 1.08 6.92 -4.82
CA ARG A 568 1.46 8.01 -3.91
C ARG A 568 1.16 7.74 -2.43
N ARG A 569 0.40 6.69 -2.11
CA ARG A 569 -0.08 6.42 -0.76
C ARG A 569 0.99 5.69 0.07
N PRO A 570 1.58 6.34 1.10
CA PRO A 570 2.63 5.72 1.90
C PRO A 570 2.13 4.52 2.71
N ASP A 571 0.86 4.51 3.10
CA ASP A 571 0.23 3.38 3.80
C ASP A 571 0.12 2.14 2.91
N VAL A 572 -0.15 2.32 1.61
CA VAL A 572 -0.15 1.21 0.64
C VAL A 572 1.27 0.66 0.46
N MET A 573 2.27 1.53 0.32
CA MET A 573 3.67 1.10 0.17
C MET A 573 4.17 0.36 1.42
N ALA A 574 3.79 0.81 2.61
CA ALA A 574 4.13 0.14 3.86
C ALA A 574 3.59 -1.30 3.92
N HIS A 575 2.33 -1.51 3.53
CA HIS A 575 1.76 -2.86 3.44
C HIS A 575 2.46 -3.73 2.40
N LEU A 576 2.76 -3.19 1.21
CA LEU A 576 3.49 -3.94 0.19
C LEU A 576 4.89 -4.34 0.67
N ALA A 577 5.58 -3.48 1.40
CA ALA A 577 6.88 -3.78 2.00
C ALA A 577 6.77 -4.87 3.08
N GLU A 578 5.80 -4.75 3.98
CA GLU A 578 5.54 -5.74 5.05
C GLU A 578 5.21 -7.13 4.48
N TRP A 579 4.47 -7.19 3.37
CA TRP A 579 4.12 -8.44 2.70
C TRP A 579 5.25 -9.03 1.83
N GLY A 580 6.38 -8.32 1.69
CA GLY A 580 7.42 -8.71 0.73
C GLY A 580 6.94 -8.68 -0.72
N ALA A 581 5.97 -7.83 -1.04
CA ALA A 581 5.31 -7.74 -2.34
C ALA A 581 5.88 -6.57 -3.18
N GLY A 582 5.08 -6.05 -4.12
CA GLY A 582 5.43 -4.88 -4.92
C GLY A 582 6.27 -5.16 -6.16
N SER A 583 6.29 -6.40 -6.68
CA SER A 583 7.04 -6.74 -7.90
C SER A 583 6.61 -5.91 -9.12
N ALA A 584 5.34 -5.50 -9.17
CA ALA A 584 4.79 -4.67 -10.25
C ALA A 584 5.21 -3.19 -10.17
N LEU A 585 5.78 -2.73 -9.06
CA LEU A 585 6.15 -1.31 -8.87
C LEU A 585 7.22 -0.84 -9.85
N GLY A 586 8.04 -1.76 -10.37
CA GLY A 586 9.06 -1.48 -11.38
C GLY A 586 8.62 -1.74 -12.83
N ASP A 587 7.36 -2.14 -13.07
CA ASP A 587 6.90 -2.56 -14.40
C ASP A 587 7.01 -1.43 -15.44
N ASP A 588 6.62 -0.19 -15.08
CA ASP A 588 6.75 0.97 -15.98
C ASP A 588 8.21 1.25 -16.35
N MET A 589 9.13 1.21 -15.37
CA MET A 589 10.57 1.33 -15.63
C MET A 589 11.06 0.21 -16.55
N ARG A 590 10.69 -1.04 -16.28
CA ARG A 590 11.06 -2.21 -17.10
C ARG A 590 10.62 -2.01 -18.54
N ASP A 591 9.35 -1.67 -18.74
CA ASP A 591 8.73 -1.60 -20.06
C ASP A 591 9.33 -0.44 -20.88
N ARG A 592 9.60 0.70 -20.25
CA ARG A 592 10.34 1.82 -20.88
C ARG A 592 11.75 1.44 -21.31
N VAL A 593 12.47 0.71 -20.47
CA VAL A 593 13.84 0.26 -20.80
C VAL A 593 13.79 -0.75 -21.95
N LEU A 594 12.86 -1.71 -21.93
CA LEU A 594 12.66 -2.67 -23.03
C LEU A 594 12.33 -2.00 -24.36
N ALA A 595 11.56 -0.90 -24.33
CA ALA A 595 11.22 -0.09 -25.49
C ALA A 595 12.38 0.79 -26.02
N SER A 596 13.57 0.70 -25.43
CA SER A 596 14.71 1.56 -25.76
C SER A 596 15.48 1.09 -26.98
N SER A 597 16.00 2.05 -27.73
CA SER A 597 17.00 1.87 -28.77
C SER A 597 18.35 1.49 -28.16
N ALA A 598 18.76 2.19 -27.11
CA ALA A 598 19.96 1.90 -26.32
C ALA A 598 19.86 2.51 -24.92
N LEU A 599 20.66 1.98 -23.99
CA LEU A 599 21.04 2.68 -22.76
C LEU A 599 22.46 3.24 -22.92
N ALA A 600 22.59 4.56 -22.78
CA ALA A 600 23.83 5.30 -22.84
C ALA A 600 24.32 5.59 -21.42
N VAL A 601 25.34 4.87 -20.98
CA VAL A 601 25.92 4.97 -19.64
C VAL A 601 27.18 5.84 -19.74
N VAL A 602 27.10 7.05 -19.20
CA VAL A 602 28.22 8.01 -19.19
C VAL A 602 29.01 7.82 -17.90
N THR A 603 30.32 7.58 -18.03
CA THR A 603 31.20 7.27 -16.91
C THR A 603 32.43 8.18 -16.89
N VAL A 604 32.97 8.45 -15.71
CA VAL A 604 34.15 9.31 -15.49
C VAL A 604 35.18 8.60 -14.64
N ALA A 605 36.45 8.98 -14.78
CA ALA A 605 37.51 8.52 -13.90
C ALA A 605 37.50 9.33 -12.60
N GLY A 606 37.48 8.64 -11.45
CA GLY A 606 37.35 9.23 -10.12
C GLY A 606 35.93 9.26 -9.58
N ASN A 607 35.80 9.55 -8.29
CA ASN A 607 34.53 9.61 -7.55
C ASN A 607 34.37 10.92 -6.76
N ASP A 608 35.23 11.91 -7.00
CA ASP A 608 35.10 13.25 -6.43
C ASP A 608 34.12 14.12 -7.22
N LEU A 609 33.71 15.27 -6.64
CA LEU A 609 32.75 16.17 -7.27
C LEU A 609 33.24 16.78 -8.59
N ARG A 610 34.56 16.90 -8.81
CA ARG A 610 35.11 17.42 -10.07
C ARG A 610 34.98 16.39 -11.19
N ALA A 611 35.20 15.11 -10.88
CA ALA A 611 34.94 14.01 -11.80
C ALA A 611 33.47 14.00 -12.20
N TYR A 612 32.55 14.08 -11.23
CA TYR A 612 31.10 14.15 -11.52
C TYR A 612 30.70 15.39 -12.33
N ALA A 613 31.28 16.56 -12.08
CA ALA A 613 31.04 17.74 -12.92
C ALA A 613 31.59 17.60 -14.35
N THR A 614 32.73 16.93 -14.52
CA THR A 614 33.23 16.55 -15.86
C THR A 614 32.21 15.63 -16.54
N GLY A 615 31.69 14.64 -15.80
CA GLY A 615 30.64 13.74 -16.25
C GLY A 615 29.36 14.47 -16.63
N GLY A 616 28.97 15.49 -15.87
CA GLY A 616 27.84 16.36 -16.16
C GLY A 616 27.95 17.12 -17.48
N SER A 617 29.12 17.69 -17.76
CA SER A 617 29.39 18.30 -19.06
C SER A 617 29.27 17.28 -20.19
N ALA A 618 29.81 16.06 -20.01
CA ALA A 618 29.70 15.02 -21.02
C ALA A 618 28.26 14.50 -21.21
N VAL A 619 27.50 14.34 -20.13
CA VAL A 619 26.08 13.96 -20.15
C VAL A 619 25.28 14.95 -20.98
N GLU A 620 25.43 16.26 -20.74
CA GLU A 620 24.71 17.28 -21.49
C GLU A 620 25.11 17.28 -22.98
N ALA A 621 26.40 17.13 -23.29
CA ALA A 621 26.87 17.04 -24.67
C ALA A 621 26.32 15.81 -25.41
N VAL A 622 26.37 14.63 -24.78
CA VAL A 622 25.83 13.37 -25.32
C VAL A 622 24.32 13.46 -25.52
N TRP A 623 23.61 14.08 -24.59
CA TRP A 623 22.17 14.29 -24.67
C TRP A 623 21.80 15.17 -25.87
N ILE A 624 22.46 16.32 -26.03
CA ILE A 624 22.26 17.20 -27.19
C ILE A 624 22.58 16.45 -28.49
N ALA A 625 23.68 15.70 -28.54
CA ALA A 625 24.08 14.94 -29.72
C ALA A 625 23.07 13.84 -30.07
N ALA A 626 22.54 13.11 -29.08
CA ALA A 626 21.52 12.09 -29.29
C ALA A 626 20.21 12.67 -29.83
N GLN A 627 19.78 13.81 -29.29
CA GLN A 627 18.58 14.50 -29.77
C GLN A 627 18.75 15.01 -31.21
N GLN A 628 19.95 15.48 -31.58
CA GLN A 628 20.27 15.83 -32.98
C GLN A 628 20.23 14.63 -33.94
N GLN A 629 20.40 13.40 -33.43
CA GLN A 629 20.22 12.17 -34.21
C GLN A 629 18.76 11.66 -34.21
N GLY A 630 17.83 12.40 -33.61
CA GLY A 630 16.40 12.09 -33.61
C GLY A 630 15.95 11.13 -32.50
N PHE A 631 16.74 10.97 -31.44
CA PHE A 631 16.33 10.21 -30.25
C PHE A 631 15.72 11.12 -29.19
N GLY A 632 14.58 10.70 -28.63
CA GLY A 632 14.13 11.17 -27.33
C GLY A 632 15.02 10.59 -26.25
N VAL A 633 15.34 11.42 -25.25
CA VAL A 633 16.29 11.07 -24.18
C VAL A 633 15.62 11.22 -22.83
N GLN A 634 15.67 10.16 -22.02
CA GLN A 634 15.23 10.18 -20.62
C GLN A 634 16.41 9.85 -19.71
N PRO A 635 16.73 10.68 -18.71
CA PRO A 635 17.70 10.30 -17.68
C PRO A 635 17.09 9.23 -16.78
N VAL A 636 17.89 8.23 -16.42
CA VAL A 636 17.54 7.15 -15.50
C VAL A 636 18.54 7.14 -14.36
N SER A 637 18.04 7.22 -13.13
CA SER A 637 18.84 7.28 -11.92
C SER A 637 18.37 6.21 -10.93
N PRO A 638 18.90 4.97 -10.98
CA PRO A 638 18.57 3.96 -9.99
C PRO A 638 19.04 4.39 -8.60
N VAL A 639 18.41 3.86 -7.56
CA VAL A 639 18.67 4.23 -6.14
C VAL A 639 20.16 4.13 -5.78
N PHE A 640 20.85 3.11 -6.28
CA PHE A 640 22.27 2.85 -6.01
C PHE A 640 23.25 3.69 -6.86
N LEU A 641 22.77 4.54 -7.78
CA LEU A 641 23.61 5.15 -8.84
C LEU A 641 24.87 5.85 -8.30
N TYR A 642 24.71 6.59 -7.20
CA TYR A 642 25.78 7.39 -6.62
C TYR A 642 26.38 6.78 -5.37
N ALA A 643 26.03 5.55 -4.97
CA ALA A 643 26.65 4.88 -3.83
C ALA A 643 27.96 4.19 -4.25
N HIS A 644 28.99 4.28 -3.43
CA HIS A 644 30.29 3.63 -3.59
C HIS A 644 30.66 2.71 -2.43
N THR A 645 29.96 2.82 -1.30
CA THR A 645 30.23 2.01 -0.11
C THR A 645 28.96 1.35 0.43
N THR A 646 29.14 0.25 1.17
CA THR A 646 28.03 -0.41 1.86
C THR A 646 27.32 0.53 2.84
N ALA A 647 28.05 1.43 3.50
CA ALA A 647 27.47 2.40 4.42
C ALA A 647 26.55 3.40 3.70
N GLU A 648 26.90 3.82 2.48
CA GLU A 648 26.05 4.69 1.66
C GLU A 648 24.80 3.94 1.15
N LEU A 649 24.90 2.63 0.86
CA LEU A 649 23.72 1.80 0.54
C LEU A 649 22.79 1.62 1.74
N GLU A 650 23.35 1.49 2.95
CA GLU A 650 22.58 1.46 4.21
C GLU A 650 21.89 2.80 4.51
N GLU A 651 22.52 3.92 4.15
CA GLU A 651 21.92 5.26 4.24
C GLU A 651 20.70 5.39 3.31
N LEU A 652 20.80 4.88 2.08
CA LEU A 652 19.69 4.87 1.11
C LEU A 652 18.51 4.01 1.58
N SER A 653 18.78 2.80 2.07
CA SER A 653 17.74 1.92 2.58
C SER A 653 18.31 0.82 3.46
N THR A 654 18.16 0.96 4.77
CA THR A 654 18.59 -0.06 5.74
C THR A 654 17.95 -1.44 5.49
N THR A 655 16.71 -1.46 4.96
CA THR A 655 15.98 -2.70 4.70
C THR A 655 16.45 -3.40 3.42
N PHE A 656 16.82 -2.62 2.39
CA PHE A 656 17.12 -3.13 1.05
C PHE A 656 18.60 -2.95 0.65
N ALA A 657 19.49 -2.58 1.57
CA ALA A 657 20.91 -2.30 1.28
C ALA A 657 21.63 -3.46 0.58
N ALA A 658 21.37 -4.70 1.01
CA ALA A 658 21.96 -5.89 0.38
C ALA A 658 21.44 -6.09 -1.06
N GLU A 659 20.13 -5.97 -1.27
CA GLU A 659 19.50 -6.04 -2.61
C GLU A 659 20.05 -4.94 -3.52
N LEU A 660 20.17 -3.70 -3.03
CA LEU A 660 20.77 -2.59 -3.79
C LEU A 660 22.24 -2.84 -4.15
N GLY A 661 23.02 -3.47 -3.26
CA GLY A 661 24.41 -3.83 -3.53
C GLY A 661 24.55 -4.92 -4.60
N GLU A 662 23.69 -5.92 -4.58
CA GLU A 662 23.61 -6.96 -5.62
C GLU A 662 23.24 -6.35 -6.98
N LEU A 663 22.17 -5.54 -7.02
CA LEU A 663 21.72 -4.84 -8.22
C LEU A 663 22.81 -3.92 -8.80
N GLN A 664 23.53 -3.19 -7.93
CA GLN A 664 24.64 -2.35 -8.34
C GLN A 664 25.78 -3.18 -8.96
N SER A 665 26.17 -4.29 -8.31
CA SER A 665 27.22 -5.17 -8.83
C SER A 665 26.85 -5.73 -10.20
N GLU A 666 25.62 -6.24 -10.35
CA GLU A 666 25.13 -6.77 -11.62
C GLU A 666 25.12 -5.71 -12.71
N PHE A 667 24.73 -4.47 -12.40
CA PHE A 667 24.74 -3.37 -13.36
C PHE A 667 26.16 -2.95 -13.76
N ASN A 668 27.09 -2.93 -12.80
CA ASN A 668 28.49 -2.61 -13.05
C ASN A 668 29.15 -3.67 -13.96
N ASP A 669 28.83 -4.95 -13.75
CA ASP A 669 29.30 -6.05 -14.60
C ASP A 669 28.71 -5.97 -16.00
N LEU A 670 27.39 -5.73 -16.11
CA LEU A 670 26.69 -5.56 -17.39
C LEU A 670 27.29 -4.40 -18.21
N THR A 671 27.60 -3.30 -17.55
CA THR A 671 28.20 -2.12 -18.19
C THR A 671 29.72 -2.19 -18.30
N LYS A 672 30.35 -3.23 -17.76
CA LYS A 672 31.82 -3.41 -17.73
C LYS A 672 32.53 -2.19 -17.13
N LEU A 673 32.00 -1.65 -16.03
CA LEU A 673 32.55 -0.51 -15.31
C LEU A 673 33.98 -0.85 -14.85
N GLN A 674 34.97 0.01 -15.14
CA GLN A 674 36.35 -0.27 -14.75
C GLN A 674 36.61 0.18 -13.30
N PRO A 675 37.57 -0.46 -12.60
CA PRO A 675 38.00 0.02 -11.29
C PRO A 675 38.43 1.49 -11.33
N GLY A 676 37.91 2.29 -10.39
CA GLY A 676 38.18 3.73 -10.31
C GLY A 676 37.36 4.59 -11.27
N GLU A 677 36.39 4.03 -11.99
CA GLU A 677 35.37 4.78 -12.72
C GLU A 677 34.07 4.90 -11.91
N SER A 678 33.36 6.02 -12.11
CA SER A 678 32.04 6.25 -11.57
C SER A 678 31.04 6.48 -12.71
N ILE A 679 29.81 6.02 -12.55
CA ILE A 679 28.71 6.35 -13.48
C ILE A 679 28.21 7.75 -13.14
N ALA A 680 28.26 8.67 -14.11
CA ALA A 680 27.73 10.02 -13.97
C ALA A 680 26.21 10.03 -14.19
N LEU A 681 25.71 9.39 -15.25
CA LEU A 681 24.28 9.24 -15.49
C LEU A 681 24.01 8.14 -16.53
N ILE A 682 22.82 7.55 -16.47
CA ILE A 682 22.30 6.64 -17.50
C ILE A 682 21.26 7.40 -18.31
N LEU A 683 21.37 7.34 -19.63
CA LEU A 683 20.45 7.96 -20.57
C LEU A 683 19.74 6.88 -21.39
N ARG A 684 18.42 6.84 -21.29
CA ARG A 684 17.57 6.02 -22.14
C ARG A 684 17.37 6.73 -23.48
N LEU A 685 17.70 6.06 -24.58
CA LEU A 685 17.51 6.57 -25.94
C LEU A 685 16.37 5.80 -26.62
N ALA A 686 15.36 6.49 -27.14
CA ALA A 686 14.26 5.86 -27.89
C ALA A 686 13.76 6.80 -29.00
N VAL A 687 13.10 6.25 -30.02
CA VAL A 687 12.41 7.09 -31.01
C VAL A 687 11.03 7.45 -30.44
N ALA A 688 10.78 8.74 -30.25
CA ALA A 688 9.57 9.27 -29.63
C ALA A 688 9.18 10.60 -30.27
N PRO A 689 7.88 10.99 -30.22
CA PRO A 689 7.49 12.38 -30.49
C PRO A 689 8.13 13.33 -29.46
N PRO A 690 8.17 14.66 -29.72
CA PRO A 690 8.64 15.64 -28.73
C PRO A 690 7.88 15.53 -27.40
N ALA A 691 8.53 15.86 -26.29
CA ALA A 691 7.93 15.81 -24.96
C ALA A 691 6.70 16.71 -24.88
N SER A 692 5.65 16.24 -24.20
CA SER A 692 4.37 16.96 -24.12
C SER A 692 4.52 18.32 -23.45
N LEU A 693 5.42 18.45 -22.46
CA LEU A 693 5.71 19.70 -21.76
C LEU A 693 7.19 19.84 -21.40
N PRO A 694 7.81 21.01 -21.61
CA PRO A 694 9.13 21.29 -21.10
C PRO A 694 9.10 21.55 -19.59
N SER A 695 10.18 21.20 -18.88
CA SER A 695 10.34 21.55 -17.46
C SER A 695 10.45 23.06 -17.29
N ARG A 696 9.67 23.60 -16.35
CA ARG A 696 9.79 25.00 -15.89
C ARG A 696 11.04 25.16 -15.02
N ARG A 697 11.55 26.40 -14.96
CA ARG A 697 12.81 26.75 -14.30
C ARG A 697 12.60 27.91 -13.33
N ASN A 698 13.22 27.83 -12.17
CA ASN A 698 13.03 28.79 -11.08
C ASN A 698 14.05 29.93 -11.19
N ILE A 699 13.59 31.11 -11.58
CA ILE A 699 14.42 32.31 -11.73
C ILE A 699 15.02 32.80 -10.39
N THR A 700 14.45 32.42 -9.25
CA THR A 700 14.97 32.82 -7.93
C THR A 700 16.32 32.17 -7.60
N ARG A 701 16.76 31.18 -8.39
CA ARG A 701 18.12 30.61 -8.35
C ARG A 701 19.20 31.58 -8.83
N ILE A 702 18.83 32.68 -9.51
CA ILE A 702 19.77 33.68 -10.01
C ILE A 702 19.87 34.85 -9.03
N GLN A 703 21.11 35.24 -8.72
CA GLN A 703 21.42 36.44 -7.96
C GLN A 703 22.30 37.38 -8.77
N THR A 704 21.82 38.62 -8.94
CA THR A 704 22.56 39.71 -9.58
C THR A 704 23.08 40.67 -8.51
N SER A 705 24.39 40.86 -8.44
CA SER A 705 24.97 41.89 -7.59
C SER A 705 24.83 43.25 -8.27
N ALA A 706 23.79 44.02 -7.92
CA ALA A 706 23.68 45.42 -8.33
C ALA A 706 24.67 46.27 -7.52
N THR A 707 25.61 46.94 -8.17
CA THR A 707 26.36 48.02 -7.55
C THR A 707 25.39 49.13 -7.16
N ALA A 708 25.18 49.33 -5.86
CA ALA A 708 24.59 50.57 -5.36
C ALA A 708 25.48 51.74 -5.82
N LYS A 709 25.09 52.47 -6.86
CA LYS A 709 25.69 53.77 -7.15
C LYS A 709 25.42 54.67 -5.95
N PRO A 710 26.42 55.18 -5.23
CA PRO A 710 26.16 56.18 -4.20
C PRO A 710 25.60 57.43 -4.88
N HIS A 711 24.42 57.86 -4.45
CA HIS A 711 23.79 59.08 -4.92
C HIS A 711 24.72 60.27 -4.66
N PRO A 712 24.96 61.20 -5.61
CA PRO A 712 25.94 62.30 -5.43
C PRO A 712 25.57 63.36 -4.37
N LEU A 713 24.62 63.09 -3.47
CA LEU A 713 24.09 64.06 -2.51
C LEU A 713 24.19 63.62 -1.04
N SER A 714 24.85 62.51 -0.69
CA SER A 714 25.18 62.24 0.70
C SER A 714 26.39 63.06 1.16
N ARG A 715 26.23 64.38 1.24
CA ARG A 715 27.08 65.22 2.11
C ARG A 715 26.59 65.05 3.55
N GLY A 716 27.51 64.79 4.47
CA GLY A 716 27.24 64.72 5.90
C GLY A 716 26.90 66.09 6.53
N PRO A 717 27.07 66.21 7.85
CA PRO A 717 25.98 66.09 8.82
C PRO A 717 25.44 67.47 9.24
N TRP A 718 24.14 67.50 9.55
CA TRP A 718 23.50 68.47 10.45
C TRP A 718 22.66 67.69 11.45
#